data_AF-A0A972YFX1-F1
#
_entry.id   AF-A0A972YFX1-F1
#
_cell.length_a   1.000
_cell.length_b   1.000
_cell.length_c   1.000
_cell.angle_alpha   90.00
_cell.angle_beta   90.00
_cell.angle_gamma   90.00
#
_symmetry.space_group_name_H-M   'P 1'
#
loop_
_entity.id
_entity.type
_entity.pdbx_description
1 polymer ?
#
loop_
_entity_poly.entity_id
_entity_poly.type
_entity_poly.pdbx_seq_one_letter_code
_entity_poly.pdbx_strand_id
1 'polypeptide(L)'
;MFKSVSIKAKLLIIVISSIVVVSTITIIQSVISLQNTSEIVIKQFEEEAYKTKKEELQNYVSLVMKTIESYEKRTSKEKVKEEVELYLKDQTKFLLSIMEGEYKKYHGTMDDEELKEIIKSAVEATRYGKSGYFWINDLDAKMVMHPIKPSLNGKDLSAFKDKGGKRIFWEFAQIGKNKGEGFVDYLWSKPGFDEPQEKVSFVKLFKPYNWVIGTGEYVDNVTERLQKEALVAISNMKYGKTGYFWINDSNHVMIMHAVKPSLNGKNLKDLKDPNGIYLFQEIVIAANAKVEGGVVAYSWQKPKEEEATKKLSYVQKFEKWDWIVGTGAYIDDIEDRVTLMKEKTFMAIKDTIITNIIIIFFIMILLAFIMAMISNKVIFQPLQRFQEGLLNFFKYINKENKEVSHLDDSSNDEIGTMAKIINENVVKTKSLMEQDAALINDVKRVVQKVKEGHLTYKVEKSTQNEALQELKVIFNEMLENVEENVDGDINKITSLLEKYTKLDFTSTIDNPSGKVSKGLNDLSIIINKLLLDSLKNGSTLEENASRLSANVTSLSTSSNAQAASLEETAAALEEITSTIIHTTDNISKMAEYSNELKESIDSGQKLASSTVDSMDEINSQTQAIADAITVIDQIAFQTNILSLNAAVEAATAGEAGKGFAVVAQEVRNLASRSAEAAKEIKDLVEAATVKTNLGKQSADKMIEGYNILNTNIKKTTETINDIALSSKEQQTGIEQINDAITRLDQGTQENAAVASETALIAESTSLMAKGIVDQANEADFIGKGSVEVHTETLAPKKVIEESLPVKKSPKPYRVKKAEPRIIKEEKSDADEWESF
;
A
#
# COMPACT_ATOMS: atom_id res chain seq x y z
N MET A 1 -10.11 73.43 -40.54
CA MET A 1 -11.03 72.74 -41.46
C MET A 1 -12.45 72.56 -40.85
N PHE A 2 -13.01 73.54 -40.12
CA PHE A 2 -14.29 73.40 -39.38
C PHE A 2 -15.29 74.56 -39.56
N LYS A 3 -15.25 75.27 -40.70
CA LYS A 3 -16.23 76.33 -41.04
C LYS A 3 -17.33 75.89 -42.02
N SER A 4 -17.23 74.74 -42.68
CA SER A 4 -18.21 74.23 -43.66
C SER A 4 -19.08 73.07 -43.16
N VAL A 5 -19.06 72.80 -41.85
CA VAL A 5 -19.73 71.64 -41.26
C VAL A 5 -20.96 72.11 -40.50
N SER A 6 -22.13 71.57 -40.85
CA SER A 6 -23.41 71.94 -40.21
C SER A 6 -23.38 71.62 -38.71
N ILE A 7 -24.18 72.34 -37.92
CA ILE A 7 -24.33 72.10 -36.47
C ILE A 7 -24.65 70.62 -36.19
N LYS A 8 -25.36 69.95 -37.12
CA LYS A 8 -25.68 68.51 -37.14
C LYS A 8 -24.44 67.62 -37.14
N ALA A 9 -23.40 67.99 -37.90
CA ALA A 9 -22.18 67.21 -38.00
C ALA A 9 -21.14 67.59 -36.92
N LYS A 10 -21.18 68.80 -36.36
CA LYS A 10 -20.28 69.23 -35.27
C LYS A 10 -20.58 68.54 -33.94
N LEU A 11 -21.86 68.34 -33.60
CA LEU A 11 -22.28 67.61 -32.39
C LEU A 11 -21.99 66.10 -32.49
N LEU A 12 -22.11 65.52 -33.69
CA LEU A 12 -21.85 64.10 -33.92
C LEU A 12 -20.36 63.74 -33.74
N ILE A 13 -19.47 64.63 -34.15
CA ILE A 13 -18.01 64.43 -34.08
C ILE A 13 -17.48 64.46 -32.65
N ILE A 14 -18.06 65.26 -31.75
CA ILE A 14 -17.61 65.39 -30.33
C ILE A 14 -18.00 64.15 -29.49
N VAL A 15 -19.15 63.53 -29.79
CA VAL A 15 -19.64 62.33 -29.07
C VAL A 15 -18.91 61.07 -29.55
N ILE A 16 -18.66 60.93 -30.85
CA ILE A 16 -17.93 59.78 -31.41
C ILE A 16 -16.46 59.79 -30.95
N SER A 17 -15.83 60.96 -30.88
CA SER A 17 -14.43 61.09 -30.44
C SER A 17 -14.21 60.78 -28.96
N SER A 18 -15.18 61.06 -28.08
CA SER A 18 -15.08 60.76 -26.64
C SER A 18 -15.29 59.27 -26.32
N ILE A 19 -16.14 58.57 -27.08
CA ILE A 19 -16.39 57.11 -26.93
C ILE A 19 -15.20 56.28 -27.41
N VAL A 20 -14.56 56.68 -28.53
CA VAL A 20 -13.38 55.98 -29.07
C VAL A 20 -12.21 56.03 -28.09
N VAL A 21 -11.97 57.17 -27.44
CA VAL A 21 -10.86 57.32 -26.48
C VAL A 21 -11.06 56.46 -25.22
N VAL A 22 -12.26 56.43 -24.63
CA VAL A 22 -12.53 55.63 -23.42
C VAL A 22 -12.47 54.13 -23.70
N SER A 23 -12.98 53.69 -24.87
CA SER A 23 -13.01 52.26 -25.26
C SER A 23 -11.62 51.70 -25.56
N THR A 24 -10.74 52.50 -26.14
CA THR A 24 -9.37 52.08 -26.45
C THR A 24 -8.54 51.89 -25.17
N ILE A 25 -8.74 52.76 -24.17
CA ILE A 25 -8.05 52.69 -22.87
C ILE A 25 -8.48 51.44 -22.08
N THR A 26 -9.76 51.08 -22.11
CA THR A 26 -10.28 49.90 -21.38
C THR A 26 -9.82 48.57 -21.98
N ILE A 27 -9.72 48.47 -23.31
CA ILE A 27 -9.18 47.28 -23.99
C ILE A 27 -7.71 47.07 -23.61
N ILE A 28 -6.90 48.13 -23.67
CA ILE A 28 -5.48 48.05 -23.31
C ILE A 28 -5.31 47.63 -21.84
N GLN A 29 -6.10 48.20 -20.92
CA GLN A 29 -6.08 47.77 -19.51
C GLN A 29 -6.50 46.31 -19.32
N SER A 30 -7.53 45.83 -20.03
CA SER A 30 -8.03 44.47 -19.90
C SER A 30 -7.05 43.42 -20.43
N VAL A 31 -6.40 43.68 -21.57
CA VAL A 31 -5.37 42.79 -22.13
C VAL A 31 -4.15 42.70 -21.22
N ILE A 32 -3.67 43.85 -20.72
CA ILE A 32 -2.54 43.88 -19.77
C ILE A 32 -2.91 43.12 -18.48
N SER A 33 -4.13 43.30 -17.96
CA SER A 33 -4.59 42.58 -16.77
C SER A 33 -4.65 41.07 -16.98
N LEU A 34 -5.16 40.61 -18.13
CA LEU A 34 -5.28 39.18 -18.46
C LEU A 34 -3.91 38.50 -18.65
N GLN A 35 -2.96 39.18 -19.30
CA GLN A 35 -1.60 38.67 -19.45
C GLN A 35 -0.90 38.54 -18.09
N ASN A 36 -1.00 39.57 -17.24
CA ASN A 36 -0.43 39.53 -15.89
C ASN A 36 -1.04 38.43 -15.02
N THR A 37 -2.37 38.27 -15.03
CA THR A 37 -3.03 37.21 -14.24
C THR A 37 -2.67 35.81 -14.75
N SER A 38 -2.59 35.61 -16.07
CA SER A 38 -2.19 34.33 -16.66
C SER A 38 -0.76 33.93 -16.27
N GLU A 39 0.20 34.85 -16.35
CA GLU A 39 1.58 34.56 -15.96
C GLU A 39 1.69 34.19 -14.48
N ILE A 40 0.95 34.89 -13.61
CA ILE A 40 0.90 34.59 -12.18
C ILE A 40 0.33 33.18 -11.91
N VAL A 41 -0.79 32.81 -12.56
CA VAL A 41 -1.44 31.52 -12.34
C VAL A 41 -0.58 30.36 -12.86
N ILE A 42 0.03 30.49 -14.05
CA ILE A 42 0.89 29.45 -14.61
C ILE A 42 2.14 29.27 -13.75
N LYS A 43 2.74 30.37 -13.28
CA LYS A 43 3.90 30.31 -12.39
C LYS A 43 3.54 29.70 -11.03
N GLN A 44 2.38 30.04 -10.46
CA GLN A 44 1.89 29.42 -9.22
C GLN A 44 1.64 27.92 -9.38
N PHE A 45 1.02 27.50 -10.49
CA PHE A 45 0.81 26.08 -10.78
C PHE A 45 2.13 25.32 -10.92
N GLU A 46 3.11 25.89 -11.62
CA GLU A 46 4.44 25.30 -11.74
C GLU A 46 5.12 25.18 -10.36
N GLU A 47 5.19 26.27 -9.59
CA GLU A 47 5.77 26.28 -8.24
C GLU A 47 5.09 25.28 -7.29
N GLU A 48 3.75 25.16 -7.34
CA GLU A 48 2.97 24.25 -6.52
C GLU A 48 3.15 22.78 -6.94
N ALA A 49 3.23 22.49 -8.25
CA ALA A 49 3.48 21.15 -8.77
C ALA A 49 4.87 20.64 -8.36
N TYR A 50 5.90 21.48 -8.50
CA TYR A 50 7.27 21.16 -8.04
C TYR A 50 7.34 20.98 -6.52
N LYS A 51 6.66 21.84 -5.76
CA LYS A 51 6.60 21.74 -4.29
C LYS A 51 5.92 20.44 -3.84
N THR A 52 4.76 20.11 -4.40
CA THR A 52 4.03 18.88 -4.11
C THR A 52 4.89 17.65 -4.41
N LYS A 53 5.58 17.65 -5.57
CA LYS A 53 6.46 16.53 -5.95
C LYS A 53 7.65 16.40 -5.00
N LYS A 54 8.22 17.50 -4.54
CA LYS A 54 9.28 17.51 -3.51
C LYS A 54 8.79 16.89 -2.20
N GLU A 55 7.62 17.28 -1.71
CA GLU A 55 7.03 16.76 -0.46
C GLU A 55 6.76 15.25 -0.58
N GLU A 56 6.29 14.79 -1.74
CA GLU A 56 6.10 13.37 -2.05
C GLU A 56 7.40 12.58 -1.92
N LEU A 57 8.48 13.06 -2.55
CA LEU A 57 9.82 12.44 -2.49
C LEU A 57 10.40 12.46 -1.07
N GLN A 58 10.17 13.53 -0.32
CA GLN A 58 10.54 13.63 1.10
C GLN A 58 9.89 12.53 1.93
N ASN A 59 8.59 12.30 1.74
CA ASN A 59 7.85 11.28 2.47
C ASN A 59 8.37 9.87 2.15
N TYR A 60 8.69 9.58 0.88
CA TYR A 60 9.30 8.30 0.50
C TYR A 60 10.67 8.10 1.12
N VAL A 61 11.54 9.11 1.12
CA VAL A 61 12.85 9.01 1.77
C VAL A 61 12.68 8.87 3.29
N SER A 62 11.74 9.57 3.92
CA SER A 62 11.45 9.43 5.35
C SER A 62 11.05 8.00 5.74
N LEU A 63 10.27 7.31 4.91
CA LEU A 63 9.94 5.90 5.12
C LEU A 63 11.19 5.01 5.12
N VAL A 64 12.10 5.22 4.18
CA VAL A 64 13.36 4.48 4.11
C VAL A 64 14.27 4.82 5.29
N MET A 65 14.35 6.09 5.69
CA MET A 65 15.10 6.52 6.87
C MET A 65 14.59 5.83 8.14
N LYS A 66 13.28 5.78 8.36
CA LYS A 66 12.67 5.04 9.48
C LYS A 66 12.95 3.53 9.42
N THR A 67 13.00 2.96 8.21
CA THR A 67 13.37 1.55 8.02
C THR A 67 14.82 1.33 8.43
N ILE A 68 15.75 2.16 7.96
CA ILE A 68 17.17 2.12 8.34
C ILE A 68 17.33 2.30 9.86
N GLU A 69 16.62 3.25 10.47
CA GLU A 69 16.61 3.44 11.93
C GLU A 69 16.12 2.20 12.69
N SER A 70 15.14 1.46 12.16
CA SER A 70 14.66 0.23 12.77
C SER A 70 15.76 -0.85 12.80
N TYR A 71 16.49 -1.02 11.69
CA TYR A 71 17.63 -1.94 11.63
C TYR A 71 18.81 -1.45 12.48
N GLU A 72 19.09 -0.14 12.49
CA GLU A 72 20.15 0.44 13.33
C GLU A 72 19.84 0.31 14.82
N LYS A 73 18.57 0.47 15.25
CA LYS A 73 18.16 0.22 16.63
C LYS A 73 18.38 -1.23 17.07
N ARG A 74 18.52 -2.18 16.15
CA ARG A 74 18.92 -3.58 16.44
C ARG A 74 20.44 -3.75 16.54
N THR A 75 21.23 -2.76 16.14
CA THR A 75 22.70 -2.76 16.23
C THR A 75 23.23 -2.26 17.59
N SER A 76 22.37 -1.93 18.57
CA SER A 76 22.85 -1.59 19.91
C SER A 76 23.53 -2.80 20.55
N LYS A 77 24.67 -2.58 21.23
CA LYS A 77 25.54 -3.63 21.74
C LYS A 77 24.79 -4.68 22.56
N GLU A 78 23.85 -4.26 23.39
CA GLU A 78 23.02 -5.12 24.24
C GLU A 78 22.04 -5.99 23.43
N LYS A 79 21.43 -5.43 22.37
CA LYS A 79 20.50 -6.16 21.49
C LYS A 79 21.22 -7.09 20.53
N VAL A 80 22.40 -6.70 20.06
CA VAL A 80 23.27 -7.58 19.28
C VAL A 80 23.71 -8.75 20.15
N LYS A 81 24.05 -8.53 21.44
CA LYS A 81 24.31 -9.62 22.39
C LYS A 81 23.09 -10.56 22.48
N GLU A 82 21.89 -10.05 22.75
CA GLU A 82 20.66 -10.86 22.80
C GLU A 82 20.40 -11.68 21.50
N GLU A 83 20.51 -11.06 20.33
CA GLU A 83 20.26 -11.72 19.04
C GLU A 83 21.34 -12.78 18.72
N VAL A 84 22.60 -12.52 19.09
CA VAL A 84 23.70 -13.49 19.02
C VAL A 84 23.46 -14.66 19.98
N GLU A 85 23.03 -14.37 21.21
CA GLU A 85 22.77 -15.38 22.22
C GLU A 85 21.72 -16.39 21.75
N LEU A 86 20.60 -15.92 21.19
CA LEU A 86 19.56 -16.78 20.62
C LEU A 86 20.10 -17.64 19.46
N TYR A 87 20.82 -17.02 18.53
CA TYR A 87 21.40 -17.73 17.37
C TYR A 87 22.38 -18.83 17.80
N LEU A 88 23.30 -18.54 18.73
CA LEU A 88 24.29 -19.51 19.22
C LEU A 88 23.65 -20.66 20.00
N LYS A 89 22.56 -20.38 20.73
CA LYS A 89 21.80 -21.41 21.44
C LYS A 89 21.21 -22.42 20.47
N ASP A 90 20.66 -21.97 19.34
CA ASP A 90 20.10 -22.88 18.33
C ASP A 90 21.17 -23.68 17.58
N GLN A 91 22.32 -23.06 17.23
CA GLN A 91 23.44 -23.80 16.64
C GLN A 91 23.96 -24.89 17.59
N THR A 92 24.01 -24.60 18.89
CA THR A 92 24.48 -25.56 19.91
C THR A 92 23.47 -26.67 20.16
N LYS A 93 22.16 -26.39 20.13
CA LYS A 93 21.12 -27.44 20.18
C LYS A 93 21.26 -28.42 19.01
N PHE A 94 21.46 -27.90 17.79
CA PHE A 94 21.67 -28.74 16.62
C PHE A 94 22.88 -29.65 16.79
N LEU A 95 24.04 -29.10 17.19
CA LEU A 95 25.22 -29.92 17.42
C LEU A 95 25.02 -30.95 18.54
N LEU A 96 24.40 -30.56 19.65
CA LEU A 96 24.10 -31.48 20.75
C LEU A 96 23.20 -32.63 20.30
N SER A 97 22.22 -32.38 19.43
CA SER A 97 21.38 -33.45 18.88
C SER A 97 22.21 -34.48 18.08
N ILE A 98 23.24 -34.03 17.36
CA ILE A 98 24.18 -34.91 16.66
C ILE A 98 25.00 -35.71 17.69
N MET A 99 25.57 -35.04 18.69
CA MET A 99 26.41 -35.69 19.72
C MET A 99 25.62 -36.71 20.56
N GLU A 100 24.39 -36.37 20.97
CA GLU A 100 23.48 -37.26 21.70
C GLU A 100 23.03 -38.43 20.83
N GLY A 101 22.78 -38.19 19.53
CA GLY A 101 22.46 -39.22 18.55
C GLY A 101 23.59 -40.24 18.38
N GLU A 102 24.81 -39.78 18.15
CA GLU A 102 26.00 -40.63 18.02
C GLU A 102 26.28 -41.39 19.31
N TYR A 103 26.16 -40.73 20.47
CA TYR A 103 26.32 -41.39 21.77
C TYR A 103 25.28 -42.48 21.96
N LYS A 104 23.98 -42.19 21.78
CA LYS A 104 22.91 -43.19 21.93
C LYS A 104 23.06 -44.38 20.98
N LYS A 105 23.60 -44.15 19.77
CA LYS A 105 23.77 -45.17 18.75
C LYS A 105 24.86 -46.18 19.09
N TYR A 106 25.98 -45.74 19.64
CA TYR A 106 27.16 -46.59 19.83
C TYR A 106 27.48 -46.91 21.29
N HIS A 107 26.92 -46.18 22.25
CA HIS A 107 27.17 -46.41 23.67
C HIS A 107 26.78 -47.84 24.09
N GLY A 108 27.71 -48.56 24.72
CA GLY A 108 27.54 -49.96 25.12
C GLY A 108 27.78 -51.00 24.02
N THR A 109 28.03 -50.57 22.78
CA THR A 109 28.30 -51.46 21.62
C THR A 109 29.68 -51.27 20.99
N MET A 110 30.39 -50.20 21.35
CA MET A 110 31.73 -49.83 20.89
C MET A 110 32.59 -49.44 22.11
N ASP A 111 33.90 -49.48 21.95
CA ASP A 111 34.83 -48.93 22.94
C ASP A 111 34.58 -47.43 23.18
N ASP A 112 34.65 -46.99 24.43
CA ASP A 112 34.27 -45.63 24.82
C ASP A 112 35.28 -44.59 24.31
N GLU A 113 36.56 -44.95 24.13
CA GLU A 113 37.55 -44.05 23.55
C GLU A 113 37.35 -43.90 22.03
N GLU A 114 36.99 -44.99 21.34
CA GLU A 114 36.60 -44.93 19.92
C GLU A 114 35.35 -44.05 19.71
N LEU A 115 34.33 -44.17 20.57
CA LEU A 115 33.13 -43.33 20.52
C LEU A 115 33.43 -41.85 20.79
N LYS A 116 34.30 -41.55 21.77
CA LYS A 116 34.78 -40.19 22.03
C LYS A 116 35.46 -39.60 20.80
N GLU A 117 36.27 -40.35 20.06
CA GLU A 117 36.92 -39.87 18.82
C GLU A 117 35.91 -39.59 17.71
N ILE A 118 34.88 -40.44 17.55
CA ILE A 118 33.81 -40.21 16.56
C ILE A 118 33.08 -38.89 16.86
N ILE A 119 32.67 -38.70 18.11
CA ILE A 119 31.95 -37.49 18.53
C ILE A 119 32.85 -36.25 18.41
N LYS A 120 34.12 -36.32 18.82
CA LYS A 120 35.09 -35.22 18.65
C LYS A 120 35.26 -34.85 17.18
N SER A 121 35.40 -35.83 16.30
CA SER A 121 35.56 -35.63 14.86
C SER A 121 34.32 -34.98 14.23
N ALA A 122 33.11 -35.39 14.65
CA ALA A 122 31.86 -34.77 14.21
C ALA A 122 31.78 -33.29 14.61
N VAL A 123 32.14 -32.97 15.86
CA VAL A 123 32.18 -31.58 16.34
C VAL A 123 33.26 -30.77 15.62
N GLU A 124 34.44 -31.36 15.39
CA GLU A 124 35.56 -30.69 14.71
C GLU A 124 35.25 -30.37 13.25
N ALA A 125 34.48 -31.22 12.56
CA ALA A 125 34.07 -31.00 11.17
C ALA A 125 32.93 -29.99 11.02
N THR A 126 32.14 -29.76 12.08
CA THR A 126 30.95 -28.91 12.01
C THR A 126 31.32 -27.42 11.94
N ARG A 127 30.80 -26.74 10.91
CA ARG A 127 30.93 -25.29 10.69
C ARG A 127 29.57 -24.69 10.40
N TYR A 128 29.38 -23.42 10.75
CA TYR A 128 28.20 -22.66 10.38
C TYR A 128 28.58 -21.21 10.05
N GLY A 129 27.77 -20.54 9.23
CA GLY A 129 28.11 -19.22 8.72
C GLY A 129 29.45 -19.20 7.97
N LYS A 130 30.18 -18.07 8.02
CA LYS A 130 31.49 -17.92 7.36
C LYS A 130 32.67 -18.38 8.23
N SER A 131 32.54 -18.26 9.55
CA SER A 131 33.64 -18.48 10.50
C SER A 131 33.21 -19.17 11.79
N GLY A 132 31.96 -19.63 11.88
CA GLY A 132 31.43 -20.32 13.05
C GLY A 132 32.04 -21.72 13.20
N TYR A 133 32.46 -22.05 14.41
CA TYR A 133 33.04 -23.33 14.77
C TYR A 133 32.70 -23.70 16.20
N PHE A 134 32.81 -24.98 16.52
CA PHE A 134 32.61 -25.51 17.86
C PHE A 134 33.94 -25.96 18.46
N TRP A 135 34.08 -25.84 19.78
CA TRP A 135 35.20 -26.42 20.52
C TRP A 135 34.67 -27.20 21.73
N ILE A 136 35.54 -28.01 22.34
CA ILE A 136 35.23 -28.81 23.51
C ILE A 136 36.32 -28.63 24.56
N ASN A 137 35.96 -28.28 25.78
CA ASN A 137 36.80 -28.38 26.97
C ASN A 137 36.11 -29.24 28.04
N ASP A 138 36.87 -29.82 28.97
CA ASP A 138 36.26 -30.53 30.11
C ASP A 138 35.88 -29.57 31.26
N LEU A 139 35.31 -30.12 32.33
CA LEU A 139 34.90 -29.40 33.53
C LEU A 139 36.08 -28.82 34.35
N ASP A 140 37.33 -29.17 34.03
CA ASP A 140 38.54 -28.66 34.65
C ASP A 140 39.28 -27.65 33.75
N ALA A 141 38.62 -27.22 32.66
CA ALA A 141 39.15 -26.29 31.66
C ALA A 141 40.36 -26.83 30.87
N LYS A 142 40.51 -28.15 30.77
CA LYS A 142 41.43 -28.77 29.82
C LYS A 142 40.78 -28.82 28.45
N MET A 143 41.51 -28.40 27.42
CA MET A 143 40.99 -28.41 26.05
C MET A 143 40.96 -29.84 25.52
N VAL A 144 39.78 -30.30 25.10
CA VAL A 144 39.58 -31.62 24.49
C VAL A 144 39.78 -31.53 22.98
N MET A 145 39.16 -30.54 22.34
CA MET A 145 39.27 -30.32 20.89
C MET A 145 38.99 -28.86 20.53
N HIS A 146 39.89 -28.23 19.76
CA HIS A 146 39.68 -26.92 19.16
C HIS A 146 40.07 -26.93 17.67
N PRO A 147 39.14 -26.64 16.74
CA PRO A 147 39.38 -26.82 15.30
C PRO A 147 40.35 -25.79 14.70
N ILE A 148 40.32 -24.55 15.19
CA ILE A 148 41.16 -23.45 14.66
C ILE A 148 42.53 -23.36 15.36
N LYS A 149 42.63 -23.83 16.62
CA LYS A 149 43.88 -23.83 17.39
C LYS A 149 44.15 -25.23 17.97
N PRO A 150 44.46 -26.24 17.13
CA PRO A 150 44.74 -27.60 17.61
C PRO A 150 45.90 -27.69 18.59
N SER A 151 46.82 -26.72 18.58
CA SER A 151 47.93 -26.62 19.54
C SER A 151 47.50 -26.40 21.00
N LEU A 152 46.21 -26.13 21.24
CA LEU A 152 45.61 -26.07 22.57
C LEU A 152 45.13 -27.44 23.07
N ASN A 153 44.88 -28.40 22.18
CA ASN A 153 44.31 -29.71 22.54
C ASN A 153 45.20 -30.43 23.56
N GLY A 154 44.57 -30.99 24.60
CA GLY A 154 45.24 -31.70 25.69
C GLY A 154 45.87 -30.82 26.77
N LYS A 155 45.92 -29.49 26.61
CA LYS A 155 46.50 -28.57 27.60
C LYS A 155 45.48 -28.13 28.64
N ASP A 156 45.94 -27.94 29.87
CA ASP A 156 45.21 -27.25 30.92
C ASP A 156 45.18 -25.75 30.62
N LEU A 157 43.97 -25.20 30.45
CA LEU A 157 43.73 -23.79 30.16
C LEU A 157 43.02 -23.07 31.31
N SER A 158 42.94 -23.67 32.50
CA SER A 158 42.31 -23.06 33.66
C SER A 158 42.93 -21.70 34.02
N ALA A 159 44.25 -21.53 33.86
CA ALA A 159 44.95 -20.28 34.11
C ALA A 159 45.01 -19.34 32.88
N PHE A 160 44.53 -19.78 31.72
CA PHE A 160 44.58 -18.99 30.49
C PHE A 160 43.70 -17.75 30.60
N LYS A 161 44.25 -16.59 30.26
CA LYS A 161 43.55 -15.31 30.25
C LYS A 161 43.44 -14.76 28.83
N ASP A 162 42.29 -14.21 28.48
CA ASP A 162 42.17 -13.40 27.27
C ASP A 162 42.94 -12.07 27.38
N LYS A 163 42.97 -11.26 26.31
CA LYS A 163 43.63 -9.94 26.36
C LYS A 163 42.94 -8.94 27.30
N GLY A 164 41.71 -9.21 27.74
CA GLY A 164 41.00 -8.45 28.78
C GLY A 164 41.28 -8.93 30.21
N GLY A 165 42.08 -9.99 30.38
CA GLY A 165 42.42 -10.57 31.68
C GLY A 165 41.41 -11.60 32.22
N LYS A 166 40.34 -11.90 31.48
CA LYS A 166 39.29 -12.86 31.86
C LYS A 166 39.80 -14.30 31.68
N ARG A 167 39.59 -15.15 32.69
CA ARG A 167 39.96 -16.59 32.64
C ARG A 167 38.91 -17.40 31.87
N ILE A 168 38.87 -17.23 30.56
CA ILE A 168 37.75 -17.65 29.72
C ILE A 168 37.44 -19.16 29.79
N PHE A 169 38.44 -20.05 29.74
CA PHE A 169 38.20 -21.50 29.74
C PHE A 169 37.77 -22.01 31.11
N TRP A 170 38.28 -21.39 32.18
CA TRP A 170 37.78 -21.63 33.53
C TRP A 170 36.32 -21.20 33.66
N GLU A 171 35.94 -20.06 33.09
CA GLU A 171 34.56 -19.56 33.11
C GLU A 171 33.60 -20.46 32.33
N PHE A 172 34.00 -20.95 31.15
CA PHE A 172 33.24 -21.98 30.42
C PHE A 172 33.03 -23.24 31.26
N ALA A 173 34.11 -23.74 31.88
CA ALA A 173 34.06 -24.92 32.73
C ALA A 173 33.15 -24.73 33.95
N GLN A 174 33.20 -23.56 34.61
CA GLN A 174 32.31 -23.25 35.73
C GLN A 174 30.84 -23.13 35.32
N ILE A 175 30.54 -22.56 34.15
CA ILE A 175 29.17 -22.50 33.65
C ILE A 175 28.65 -23.91 33.37
N GLY A 176 29.44 -24.76 32.70
CA GLY A 176 29.10 -26.16 32.50
C GLY A 176 28.86 -26.90 33.82
N LYS A 177 29.74 -26.69 34.81
CA LYS A 177 29.66 -27.36 36.12
C LYS A 177 28.48 -26.92 36.97
N ASN A 178 28.21 -25.61 37.03
CA ASN A 178 27.27 -25.03 38.01
C ASN A 178 25.88 -24.76 37.42
N LYS A 179 25.80 -24.41 36.12
CA LYS A 179 24.55 -23.99 35.46
C LYS A 179 24.12 -24.92 34.33
N GLY A 180 25.02 -25.77 33.83
CA GLY A 180 24.77 -26.66 32.70
C GLY A 180 24.82 -25.97 31.33
N GLU A 181 24.39 -24.71 31.21
CA GLU A 181 24.55 -23.88 30.02
C GLU A 181 24.66 -22.39 30.37
N GLY A 182 25.17 -21.57 29.46
CA GLY A 182 25.21 -20.12 29.64
C GLY A 182 26.09 -19.39 28.62
N PHE A 183 26.03 -18.07 28.66
CA PHE A 183 26.79 -17.19 27.77
C PHE A 183 27.99 -16.58 28.47
N VAL A 184 29.05 -16.31 27.70
CA VAL A 184 30.26 -15.63 28.14
C VAL A 184 30.72 -14.70 27.03
N ASP A 185 30.94 -13.44 27.36
CA ASP A 185 31.58 -12.45 26.49
C ASP A 185 33.07 -12.31 26.81
N TYR A 186 33.92 -12.22 25.79
CA TYR A 186 35.38 -12.14 25.96
C TYR A 186 36.06 -11.63 24.69
N LEU A 187 37.36 -11.36 24.78
CA LEU A 187 38.17 -10.94 23.62
C LEU A 187 38.86 -12.13 22.97
N TRP A 188 38.61 -12.38 21.68
CA TRP A 188 39.22 -13.49 20.95
C TRP A 188 39.81 -13.05 19.61
N SER A 189 40.93 -13.65 19.23
CA SER A 189 41.55 -13.40 17.91
C SER A 189 40.60 -13.85 16.81
N LYS A 190 40.18 -12.93 15.95
CA LYS A 190 39.43 -13.21 14.72
C LYS A 190 40.41 -13.61 13.61
N PRO A 191 40.21 -14.72 12.90
CA PRO A 191 41.08 -15.10 11.79
C PRO A 191 41.18 -13.96 10.75
N GLY A 192 42.40 -13.51 10.43
CA GLY A 192 42.65 -12.39 9.51
C GLY A 192 42.73 -11.00 10.15
N PHE A 193 42.69 -10.87 11.47
CA PHE A 193 42.82 -9.60 12.20
C PHE A 193 43.92 -9.67 13.26
N ASP A 194 44.73 -8.61 13.38
CA ASP A 194 45.87 -8.53 14.32
C ASP A 194 45.44 -8.27 15.78
N GLU A 195 44.29 -7.63 15.99
CA GLU A 195 43.75 -7.31 17.31
C GLU A 195 42.55 -8.20 17.69
N PRO A 196 42.49 -8.72 18.93
CA PRO A 196 41.33 -9.49 19.42
C PRO A 196 40.04 -8.68 19.40
N GLN A 197 38.96 -9.31 18.95
CA GLN A 197 37.63 -8.71 18.83
C GLN A 197 36.70 -9.24 19.94
N GLU A 198 35.68 -8.46 20.29
CA GLU A 198 34.65 -8.88 21.25
C GLU A 198 33.81 -10.02 20.66
N LYS A 199 33.81 -11.14 21.39
CA LYS A 199 33.15 -12.37 21.01
C LYS A 199 32.19 -12.78 22.12
N VAL A 200 30.97 -13.14 21.75
CA VAL A 200 30.01 -13.78 22.65
C VAL A 200 29.99 -15.25 22.32
N SER A 201 30.06 -16.09 23.34
CA SER A 201 29.92 -17.53 23.17
C SER A 201 28.87 -18.11 24.07
N PHE A 202 28.19 -19.12 23.56
CA PHE A 202 27.33 -20.00 24.32
C PHE A 202 28.09 -21.28 24.62
N VAL A 203 28.03 -21.73 25.86
CA VAL A 203 28.57 -23.01 26.28
C VAL A 203 27.48 -23.88 26.89
N LYS A 204 27.55 -25.18 26.64
CA LYS A 204 26.62 -26.16 27.19
C LYS A 204 27.32 -27.47 27.53
N LEU A 205 26.93 -28.04 28.66
CA LEU A 205 27.44 -29.31 29.15
C LEU A 205 26.79 -30.48 28.40
N PHE A 206 27.62 -31.25 27.72
CA PHE A 206 27.33 -32.61 27.31
C PHE A 206 27.67 -33.56 28.45
N LYS A 207 26.63 -33.91 29.21
CA LYS A 207 26.73 -34.70 30.45
C LYS A 207 27.44 -36.05 30.28
N PRO A 208 27.22 -36.84 29.21
CA PRO A 208 27.81 -38.18 29.11
C PRO A 208 29.33 -38.24 29.27
N TYR A 209 30.04 -37.21 28.82
CA TYR A 209 31.50 -37.13 28.92
C TYR A 209 32.01 -35.95 29.74
N ASN A 210 31.12 -35.25 30.45
CA ASN A 210 31.46 -34.03 31.18
C ASN A 210 32.19 -33.01 30.29
N TRP A 211 31.76 -32.91 29.03
CA TRP A 211 32.33 -32.04 28.03
C TRP A 211 31.53 -30.75 27.93
N VAL A 212 32.19 -29.62 28.09
CA VAL A 212 31.63 -28.30 27.81
C VAL A 212 31.88 -27.99 26.36
N ILE A 213 30.79 -27.99 25.58
CA ILE A 213 30.82 -27.61 24.18
C ILE A 213 30.57 -26.12 24.10
N GLY A 214 31.44 -25.42 23.39
CA GLY A 214 31.30 -24.00 23.18
C GLY A 214 31.23 -23.64 21.71
N THR A 215 30.49 -22.58 21.43
CA THR A 215 30.52 -21.90 20.15
C THR A 215 30.27 -20.42 20.32
N GLY A 216 30.72 -19.60 19.37
CA GLY A 216 30.59 -18.16 19.51
C GLY A 216 30.74 -17.39 18.23
N GLU A 217 30.17 -16.20 18.24
CA GLU A 217 30.15 -15.26 17.13
C GLU A 217 30.69 -13.89 17.59
N TYR A 218 31.32 -13.18 16.67
CA TYR A 218 31.86 -11.85 16.95
C TYR A 218 30.75 -10.80 16.82
N VAL A 219 30.73 -9.82 17.72
CA VAL A 219 29.67 -8.79 17.80
C VAL A 219 29.65 -7.90 16.55
N ASP A 220 30.80 -7.69 15.92
CA ASP A 220 30.98 -6.89 14.69
C ASP A 220 30.31 -7.52 13.44
N ASN A 221 30.30 -8.85 13.33
CA ASN A 221 29.73 -9.59 12.20
C ASN A 221 28.20 -9.43 12.06
N VAL A 222 27.50 -9.06 13.15
CA VAL A 222 26.04 -8.90 13.14
C VAL A 222 25.62 -7.57 12.55
N THR A 223 26.37 -6.49 12.78
CA THR A 223 26.08 -5.18 12.18
C THR A 223 26.14 -5.25 10.66
N GLU A 224 27.15 -5.93 10.10
CA GLU A 224 27.25 -6.15 8.64
C GLU A 224 26.09 -6.98 8.08
N ARG A 225 25.59 -7.96 8.84
CA ARG A 225 24.41 -8.76 8.46
C ARG A 225 23.16 -7.89 8.42
N LEU A 226 22.93 -7.10 9.46
CA LEU A 226 21.77 -6.21 9.58
C LEU A 226 21.76 -5.12 8.50
N GLN A 227 22.92 -4.57 8.16
CA GLN A 227 23.05 -3.66 7.02
C GLN A 227 22.65 -4.35 5.70
N LYS A 228 23.10 -5.59 5.45
CA LYS A 228 22.69 -6.35 4.25
C LYS A 228 21.19 -6.63 4.22
N GLU A 229 20.58 -6.99 5.34
CA GLU A 229 19.12 -7.17 5.45
C GLU A 229 18.38 -5.87 5.14
N ALA A 230 18.84 -4.73 5.66
CA ALA A 230 18.27 -3.43 5.37
C ALA A 230 18.38 -3.09 3.86
N LEU A 231 19.53 -3.34 3.23
CA LEU A 231 19.71 -3.12 1.79
C LEU A 231 18.75 -3.97 0.95
N VAL A 232 18.53 -5.24 1.32
CA VAL A 232 17.57 -6.11 0.63
C VAL A 232 16.15 -5.57 0.77
N ALA A 233 15.73 -5.21 2.00
CA ALA A 233 14.40 -4.66 2.25
C ALA A 233 14.15 -3.39 1.43
N ILE A 234 15.11 -2.46 1.42
CA ILE A 234 14.99 -1.18 0.71
C ILE A 234 15.04 -1.39 -0.81
N SER A 235 15.86 -2.32 -1.31
CA SER A 235 15.94 -2.61 -2.75
C SER A 235 14.63 -3.13 -3.36
N ASN A 236 13.79 -3.77 -2.54
CA ASN A 236 12.47 -4.27 -2.92
C ASN A 236 11.36 -3.22 -2.80
N MET A 237 11.63 -2.07 -2.17
CA MET A 237 10.66 -0.99 -2.06
C MET A 237 10.51 -0.29 -3.43
N LYS A 238 9.28 -0.24 -3.93
CA LYS A 238 8.90 0.48 -5.15
C LYS A 238 7.64 1.28 -4.88
N TYR A 239 7.49 2.39 -5.58
CA TYR A 239 6.30 3.22 -5.51
C TYR A 239 5.98 3.81 -6.88
N GLY A 240 4.69 4.04 -7.15
CA GLY A 240 4.23 4.40 -8.49
C GLY A 240 4.63 3.37 -9.55
N LYS A 241 4.77 3.81 -10.81
CA LYS A 241 5.12 2.94 -11.94
C LYS A 241 6.63 2.74 -12.11
N THR A 242 7.44 3.74 -11.75
CA THR A 242 8.88 3.79 -12.04
C THR A 242 9.73 4.22 -10.84
N GLY A 243 9.13 4.44 -9.66
CA GLY A 243 9.84 4.88 -8.45
C GLY A 243 10.69 3.77 -7.86
N TYR A 244 11.93 4.12 -7.50
CA TYR A 244 12.90 3.21 -6.92
C TYR A 244 13.87 3.98 -6.01
N PHE A 245 14.53 3.27 -5.10
CA PHE A 245 15.52 3.84 -4.20
C PHE A 245 16.95 3.47 -4.60
N TRP A 246 17.89 4.33 -4.22
CA TRP A 246 19.31 4.01 -4.22
C TRP A 246 19.96 4.54 -2.94
N ILE A 247 21.14 4.00 -2.63
CA ILE A 247 21.96 4.38 -1.49
C ILE A 247 23.40 4.52 -1.98
N ASN A 248 24.02 5.67 -1.74
CA ASN A 248 25.45 5.90 -1.94
C ASN A 248 26.08 6.40 -0.63
N ASP A 249 27.39 6.31 -0.50
CA ASP A 249 28.11 6.91 0.63
C ASP A 249 28.59 8.34 0.33
N SER A 250 29.19 9.00 1.34
CA SER A 250 29.77 10.34 1.16
C SER A 250 31.02 10.35 0.26
N ASN A 251 31.60 9.17 -0.03
CA ASN A 251 32.72 9.00 -0.94
C ASN A 251 32.27 8.72 -2.39
N HIS A 252 30.98 8.91 -2.70
CA HIS A 252 30.39 8.74 -4.03
C HIS A 252 30.35 7.27 -4.48
N VAL A 253 30.52 6.32 -3.57
CA VAL A 253 30.41 4.90 -3.87
C VAL A 253 28.96 4.48 -3.78
N MET A 254 28.45 3.82 -4.82
CA MET A 254 27.10 3.27 -4.79
C MET A 254 27.06 2.04 -3.89
N ILE A 255 26.27 2.08 -2.82
CA ILE A 255 26.08 0.96 -1.90
C ILE A 255 24.99 0.02 -2.45
N MET A 256 23.88 0.59 -2.94
CA MET A 256 22.77 -0.19 -3.50
C MET A 256 21.96 0.65 -4.50
N HIS A 257 21.68 0.10 -5.68
CA HIS A 257 20.79 0.69 -6.66
C HIS A 257 19.74 -0.33 -7.13
N ALA A 258 18.46 -0.10 -6.81
CA ALA A 258 17.40 -1.10 -6.99
C ALA A 258 17.19 -1.54 -8.46
N VAL A 259 17.32 -0.64 -9.44
CA VAL A 259 17.08 -0.96 -10.87
C VAL A 259 18.34 -1.11 -11.73
N LYS A 260 19.52 -0.76 -11.21
CA LYS A 260 20.81 -0.89 -11.90
C LYS A 260 21.88 -1.44 -10.93
N PRO A 261 21.76 -2.71 -10.49
CA PRO A 261 22.72 -3.29 -9.53
C PRO A 261 24.17 -3.32 -10.03
N SER A 262 24.41 -3.20 -11.34
CA SER A 262 25.74 -3.10 -11.95
C SER A 262 26.53 -1.84 -11.55
N LEU A 263 25.89 -0.89 -10.87
CA LEU A 263 26.53 0.29 -10.29
C LEU A 263 27.04 0.04 -8.86
N ASN A 264 26.53 -0.98 -8.16
CA ASN A 264 26.89 -1.24 -6.76
C ASN A 264 28.40 -1.52 -6.64
N GLY A 265 29.04 -0.88 -5.66
CA GLY A 265 30.47 -0.94 -5.40
C GLY A 265 31.35 -0.04 -6.27
N LYS A 266 30.78 0.68 -7.26
CA LYS A 266 31.55 1.61 -8.10
C LYS A 266 31.57 3.01 -7.49
N ASN A 267 32.71 3.68 -7.63
CA ASN A 267 32.82 5.12 -7.36
C ASN A 267 32.23 5.90 -8.54
N LEU A 268 31.25 6.75 -8.27
CA LEU A 268 30.48 7.49 -9.27
C LEU A 268 30.77 9.00 -9.25
N LYS A 269 31.84 9.43 -8.58
CA LYS A 269 32.22 10.84 -8.47
C LYS A 269 32.31 11.57 -9.82
N ASP A 270 32.86 10.91 -10.83
CA ASP A 270 33.07 11.50 -12.16
C ASP A 270 31.91 11.25 -13.13
N LEU A 271 30.81 10.64 -12.67
CA LEU A 271 29.65 10.36 -13.50
C LEU A 271 28.90 11.65 -13.83
N LYS A 272 28.82 11.96 -15.13
CA LYS A 272 28.09 13.11 -15.64
C LYS A 272 26.73 12.73 -16.20
N ASP A 273 25.75 13.59 -15.98
CA ASP A 273 24.50 13.56 -16.75
C ASP A 273 24.72 14.13 -18.17
N PRO A 274 23.75 13.97 -19.10
CA PRO A 274 23.84 14.53 -20.45
C PRO A 274 24.05 16.04 -20.55
N ASN A 275 23.75 16.79 -19.48
CA ASN A 275 23.96 18.24 -19.38
C ASN A 275 25.32 18.60 -18.76
N GLY A 276 26.15 17.60 -18.43
CA GLY A 276 27.49 17.79 -17.85
C GLY A 276 27.54 17.90 -16.33
N ILE A 277 26.41 17.69 -15.62
CA ILE A 277 26.33 17.77 -14.15
C ILE A 277 27.00 16.54 -13.53
N TYR A 278 27.94 16.73 -12.60
CA TYR A 278 28.53 15.65 -11.80
C TYR A 278 27.53 15.15 -10.76
N LEU A 279 26.65 14.25 -11.18
CA LEU A 279 25.45 13.85 -10.45
C LEU A 279 25.70 13.50 -8.98
N PHE A 280 26.64 12.59 -8.72
CA PHE A 280 26.87 12.11 -7.37
C PHE A 280 27.61 13.13 -6.49
N GLN A 281 28.32 14.11 -7.08
CA GLN A 281 28.89 15.22 -6.31
C GLN A 281 27.78 16.13 -5.81
N GLU A 282 26.82 16.48 -6.68
CA GLU A 282 25.66 17.29 -6.30
C GLU A 282 24.76 16.57 -5.27
N ILE A 283 24.58 15.25 -5.40
CA ILE A 283 23.87 14.43 -4.40
C ILE A 283 24.55 14.51 -3.03
N VAL A 284 25.88 14.32 -2.98
CA VAL A 284 26.64 14.37 -1.72
C VAL A 284 26.60 15.77 -1.12
N ILE A 285 26.73 16.82 -1.94
CA ILE A 285 26.60 18.22 -1.49
C ILE A 285 25.21 18.46 -0.90
N ALA A 286 24.14 18.09 -1.62
CA ALA A 286 22.77 18.31 -1.20
C ALA A 286 22.40 17.54 0.09
N ALA A 287 22.88 16.30 0.22
CA ALA A 287 22.62 15.47 1.39
C ALA A 287 23.39 15.94 2.65
N ASN A 288 24.57 16.54 2.48
CA ASN A 288 25.37 17.08 3.59
C ASN A 288 25.03 18.54 3.92
N ALA A 289 24.34 19.27 3.05
CA ALA A 289 24.01 20.68 3.27
C ALA A 289 22.99 20.89 4.42
N LYS A 290 22.06 19.94 4.61
CA LYS A 290 21.02 19.99 5.65
C LYS A 290 20.72 18.59 6.17
N VAL A 291 20.46 18.48 7.48
CA VAL A 291 20.10 17.20 8.13
C VAL A 291 18.78 16.64 7.60
N GLU A 292 17.83 17.52 7.25
CA GLU A 292 16.56 17.09 6.69
C GLU A 292 16.71 16.48 5.28
N GLY A 293 17.79 16.78 4.56
CA GLY A 293 18.04 16.39 3.18
C GLY A 293 17.92 17.54 2.17
N GLY A 294 18.15 17.23 0.90
CA GLY A 294 18.23 18.20 -0.18
C GLY A 294 17.62 17.67 -1.48
N VAL A 295 17.37 18.60 -2.41
CA VAL A 295 16.82 18.28 -3.74
C VAL A 295 17.92 18.46 -4.78
N VAL A 296 18.00 17.54 -5.74
CA VAL A 296 18.92 17.61 -6.87
C VAL A 296 18.14 17.37 -8.16
N ALA A 297 18.31 18.25 -9.14
CA ALA A 297 17.74 18.12 -10.48
C ALA A 297 18.83 17.76 -11.48
N TYR A 298 18.59 16.73 -12.30
CA TYR A 298 19.53 16.22 -13.30
C TYR A 298 18.77 15.45 -14.38
N SER A 299 19.41 15.12 -15.50
CA SER A 299 18.80 14.27 -16.52
C SER A 299 19.20 12.80 -16.37
N TRP A 300 18.22 11.90 -16.38
CA TRP A 300 18.46 10.48 -16.19
C TRP A 300 17.56 9.62 -17.07
N GLN A 301 18.08 8.45 -17.43
CA GLN A 301 17.37 7.47 -18.23
C GLN A 301 16.17 6.92 -17.44
N LYS A 302 14.99 6.81 -18.09
CA LYS A 302 13.81 6.13 -17.52
C LYS A 302 13.98 4.61 -17.53
N PRO A 303 13.38 3.87 -16.58
CA PRO A 303 13.38 2.41 -16.65
C PRO A 303 12.73 1.95 -17.97
N LYS A 304 13.49 1.23 -18.82
CA LYS A 304 13.08 0.70 -20.14
C LYS A 304 13.05 1.68 -21.33
N GLU A 305 13.54 2.91 -21.18
CA GLU A 305 13.69 3.87 -22.30
C GLU A 305 15.16 4.26 -22.47
N GLU A 306 15.63 4.59 -23.68
CA GLU A 306 17.05 4.94 -23.92
C GLU A 306 17.37 6.43 -23.71
N GLU A 307 16.38 7.31 -23.90
CA GLU A 307 16.58 8.75 -23.77
C GLU A 307 16.56 9.22 -22.31
N ALA A 308 17.44 10.17 -22.01
CA ALA A 308 17.52 10.79 -20.70
C ALA A 308 16.52 11.94 -20.61
N THR A 309 15.74 11.96 -19.54
CA THR A 309 14.73 12.99 -19.27
C THR A 309 15.02 13.67 -17.94
N LYS A 310 14.52 14.89 -17.76
CA LYS A 310 14.73 15.63 -16.50
C LYS A 310 14.11 14.88 -15.33
N LYS A 311 14.88 14.74 -14.26
CA LYS A 311 14.54 14.03 -13.04
C LYS A 311 14.83 14.91 -11.83
N LEU A 312 13.85 15.02 -10.95
CA LEU A 312 13.97 15.66 -9.65
C LEU A 312 14.14 14.60 -8.58
N SER A 313 15.18 14.69 -7.76
CA SER A 313 15.45 13.74 -6.70
C SER A 313 15.53 14.40 -5.34
N TYR A 314 15.06 13.69 -4.32
CA TYR A 314 15.30 14.03 -2.92
C TYR A 314 16.32 13.07 -2.33
N VAL A 315 17.28 13.60 -1.60
CA VAL A 315 18.35 12.84 -0.97
C VAL A 315 18.51 13.24 0.49
N GLN A 316 18.71 12.27 1.36
CA GLN A 316 18.92 12.52 2.79
C GLN A 316 20.00 11.58 3.33
N LYS A 317 20.87 12.12 4.17
CA LYS A 317 21.95 11.37 4.80
C LYS A 317 21.51 10.74 6.12
N PHE A 318 21.79 9.47 6.28
CA PHE A 318 21.78 8.76 7.54
C PHE A 318 23.21 8.69 8.10
N GLU A 319 23.52 9.59 9.04
CA GLU A 319 24.89 9.83 9.54
C GLU A 319 25.57 8.57 10.08
N LYS A 320 24.86 7.71 10.82
CA LYS A 320 25.48 6.59 11.54
C LYS A 320 26.13 5.55 10.63
N TRP A 321 25.60 5.34 9.43
CA TRP A 321 26.15 4.39 8.46
C TRP A 321 26.78 5.08 7.24
N ASP A 322 26.86 6.42 7.27
CA ASP A 322 27.26 7.23 6.12
C ASP A 322 26.48 6.90 4.84
N TRP A 323 25.17 6.63 4.98
CA TRP A 323 24.31 6.26 3.86
C TRP A 323 23.48 7.46 3.40
N ILE A 324 23.69 7.89 2.16
CA ILE A 324 22.85 8.87 1.48
C ILE A 324 21.78 8.11 0.71
N VAL A 325 20.54 8.20 1.21
CA VAL A 325 19.37 7.60 0.59
C VAL A 325 18.80 8.58 -0.41
N GLY A 326 18.57 8.12 -1.64
CA GLY A 326 17.98 8.92 -2.68
C GLY A 326 16.80 8.26 -3.35
N THR A 327 15.86 9.10 -3.77
CA THR A 327 14.79 8.71 -4.68
C THR A 327 14.38 9.88 -5.57
N GLY A 328 13.70 9.62 -6.69
CA GLY A 328 13.37 10.70 -7.62
C GLY A 328 12.26 10.38 -8.60
N ALA A 329 11.65 11.44 -9.12
CA ALA A 329 10.58 11.41 -10.10
C ALA A 329 10.95 12.19 -11.36
N TYR A 330 10.48 11.71 -12.50
CA TYR A 330 10.58 12.42 -13.77
C TYR A 330 9.55 13.57 -13.75
N ILE A 331 9.92 14.72 -14.29
CA ILE A 331 9.15 15.98 -14.21
C ILE A 331 8.70 16.48 -15.59
N ASP A 332 8.92 15.68 -16.63
CA ASP A 332 8.51 15.95 -18.00
C ASP A 332 6.98 16.05 -18.11
N ASP A 333 6.23 15.27 -17.33
CA ASP A 333 4.77 15.37 -17.25
C ASP A 333 4.27 16.71 -16.67
N ILE A 334 5.05 17.36 -15.81
CA ILE A 334 4.77 18.71 -15.28
C ILE A 334 5.07 19.76 -16.37
N GLU A 335 6.22 19.66 -17.04
CA GLU A 335 6.63 20.58 -18.10
C GLU A 335 5.67 20.54 -19.31
N ASP A 336 5.22 19.34 -19.71
CA ASP A 336 4.23 19.15 -20.77
C ASP A 336 2.88 19.80 -20.41
N ARG A 337 2.43 19.65 -19.16
CA ARG A 337 1.20 20.29 -18.68
C ARG A 337 1.32 21.81 -18.64
N VAL A 338 2.47 22.35 -18.21
CA VAL A 338 2.73 23.80 -18.21
C VAL A 338 2.74 24.34 -19.64
N THR A 339 3.32 23.61 -20.59
CA THR A 339 3.35 23.98 -22.02
C THR A 339 1.95 23.98 -22.62
N LEU A 340 1.17 22.92 -22.39
CA LEU A 340 -0.22 22.82 -22.82
C LEU A 340 -1.10 23.94 -22.21
N MET A 341 -0.84 24.33 -20.96
CA MET A 341 -1.55 25.40 -20.28
C MET A 341 -1.23 26.78 -20.89
N LYS A 342 0.04 27.02 -21.28
CA LYS A 342 0.45 28.24 -22.01
C LYS A 342 -0.24 28.34 -23.37
N GLU A 343 -0.29 27.25 -24.13
CA GLU A 343 -0.94 27.22 -25.45
C GLU A 343 -2.45 27.44 -25.37
N LYS A 344 -3.14 26.75 -24.45
CA LYS A 344 -4.59 26.93 -24.24
C LYS A 344 -4.93 28.36 -23.82
N THR A 345 -4.11 28.96 -22.96
CA THR A 345 -4.35 30.32 -22.46
C THR A 345 -4.12 31.37 -23.56
N PHE A 346 -3.11 31.18 -24.42
CA PHE A 346 -2.87 32.05 -25.56
C PHE A 346 -4.06 32.08 -26.54
N MET A 347 -4.66 30.90 -26.81
CA MET A 347 -5.87 30.83 -27.65
C MET A 347 -7.07 31.52 -27.00
N ALA A 348 -7.31 31.30 -25.71
CA ALA A 348 -8.43 31.92 -24.99
C ALA A 348 -8.34 33.46 -24.92
N ILE A 349 -7.13 34.02 -24.79
CA ILE A 349 -6.89 35.48 -24.81
C ILE A 349 -7.23 36.06 -26.19
N LYS A 350 -6.81 35.39 -27.27
CA LYS A 350 -7.12 35.82 -28.64
C LYS A 350 -8.63 35.87 -28.92
N ASP A 351 -9.37 34.85 -28.49
CA ASP A 351 -10.81 34.77 -28.70
C ASP A 351 -11.58 35.83 -27.89
N THR A 352 -11.11 36.14 -26.68
CA THR A 352 -11.67 37.20 -25.83
C THR A 352 -11.47 38.60 -26.45
N ILE A 353 -10.32 38.85 -27.09
CA ILE A 353 -10.03 40.13 -27.78
C ILE A 353 -10.98 40.34 -28.97
N ILE A 354 -11.21 39.31 -29.78
CA ILE A 354 -12.08 39.40 -30.97
C ILE A 354 -13.53 39.67 -30.56
N THR A 355 -14.01 38.99 -29.51
CA THR A 355 -15.39 39.12 -29.03
C THR A 355 -15.70 40.54 -28.51
N ASN A 356 -14.78 41.17 -27.78
CA ASN A 356 -14.96 42.52 -27.25
C ASN A 356 -14.97 43.61 -28.34
N ILE A 357 -14.23 43.43 -29.44
CA ILE A 357 -14.23 44.36 -30.59
C ILE A 357 -15.61 44.39 -31.26
N ILE A 358 -16.28 43.24 -31.35
CA ILE A 358 -17.59 43.11 -32.00
C ILE A 358 -18.69 43.81 -31.16
N ILE A 359 -18.65 43.69 -29.83
CA ILE A 359 -19.65 44.28 -28.94
C ILE A 359 -19.63 45.82 -29.00
N ILE A 360 -18.45 46.44 -29.06
CA ILE A 360 -18.29 47.91 -29.11
C ILE A 360 -18.80 48.48 -30.44
N PHE A 361 -18.67 47.74 -31.54
CA PHE A 361 -19.16 48.14 -32.86
C PHE A 361 -20.70 48.27 -32.88
N PHE A 362 -21.41 47.35 -32.22
CA PHE A 362 -22.88 47.38 -32.16
C PHE A 362 -23.43 48.53 -31.29
N ILE A 363 -22.73 48.90 -30.21
CA ILE A 363 -23.14 50.01 -29.32
C ILE A 363 -23.08 51.37 -30.05
N MET A 364 -22.12 51.56 -30.96
CA MET A 364 -22.00 52.81 -31.75
C MET A 364 -23.14 53.01 -32.75
N ILE A 365 -23.65 51.93 -33.35
CA ILE A 365 -24.72 51.98 -34.36
C ILE A 365 -26.06 52.34 -33.70
N LEU A 366 -26.29 51.86 -32.47
CA LEU A 366 -27.53 52.09 -31.72
C LEU A 366 -27.72 53.56 -31.31
N LEU A 367 -26.63 54.25 -30.95
CA LEU A 367 -26.65 55.66 -30.52
C LEU A 367 -26.88 56.66 -31.66
N ALA A 368 -26.45 56.33 -32.89
CA ALA A 368 -26.63 57.19 -34.07
C ALA A 368 -28.09 57.25 -34.55
N PHE A 369 -28.84 56.17 -34.35
CA PHE A 369 -30.23 56.02 -34.78
C PHE A 369 -31.20 56.90 -33.97
N ILE A 370 -30.94 57.09 -32.67
CA ILE A 370 -31.82 57.82 -31.74
C ILE A 370 -31.80 59.34 -32.00
N MET A 371 -30.69 59.90 -32.50
CA MET A 371 -30.55 61.35 -32.72
C MET A 371 -31.25 61.86 -34.00
N ALA A 372 -31.45 60.99 -34.99
CA ALA A 372 -32.03 61.38 -36.29
C ALA A 372 -33.53 61.72 -36.20
N MET A 373 -34.27 61.07 -35.31
CA MET A 373 -35.73 61.27 -35.16
C MET A 373 -36.10 62.65 -34.61
N ILE A 374 -35.24 63.28 -33.81
CA ILE A 374 -35.54 64.55 -33.11
C ILE A 374 -35.59 65.76 -34.08
N SER A 375 -34.93 65.66 -35.25
CA SER A 375 -34.77 66.79 -36.20
C SER A 375 -35.98 67.05 -37.12
N ASN A 376 -36.91 66.09 -37.29
CA ASN A 376 -37.96 66.14 -38.31
C ASN A 376 -39.16 67.04 -37.92
N LYS A 377 -39.34 67.35 -36.63
CA LYS A 377 -40.58 67.95 -36.11
C LYS A 377 -40.56 69.47 -35.98
N VAL A 378 -39.39 70.10 -36.02
CA VAL A 378 -39.21 71.53 -35.67
C VAL A 378 -39.01 72.42 -36.91
N ILE A 379 -38.70 71.86 -38.09
CA ILE A 379 -38.32 72.62 -39.29
C ILE A 379 -39.34 72.50 -40.44
N PHE A 380 -40.01 71.36 -40.60
CA PHE A 380 -40.63 71.01 -41.90
C PHE A 380 -42.09 71.45 -42.11
N GLN A 381 -42.83 71.87 -41.07
CA GLN A 381 -44.25 72.22 -41.25
C GLN A 381 -44.54 73.50 -42.06
N PRO A 382 -43.69 74.54 -42.10
CA PRO A 382 -43.93 75.70 -42.97
C PRO A 382 -43.87 75.37 -44.49
N LEU A 383 -43.23 74.26 -44.90
CA LEU A 383 -43.27 73.75 -46.30
C LEU A 383 -44.66 73.27 -46.73
N GLN A 384 -45.54 72.98 -45.77
CA GLN A 384 -46.85 72.36 -46.01
C GLN A 384 -47.85 73.31 -46.69
N ARG A 385 -47.60 74.63 -46.68
CA ARG A 385 -48.45 75.60 -47.38
C ARG A 385 -48.08 75.79 -48.85
N PHE A 386 -46.83 75.50 -49.23
CA PHE A 386 -46.41 75.37 -50.64
C PHE A 386 -46.99 74.10 -51.29
N GLN A 387 -47.16 73.05 -50.49
CA GLN A 387 -47.73 71.77 -50.91
C GLN A 387 -49.16 71.88 -51.46
N GLU A 388 -49.99 72.81 -50.96
CA GLU A 388 -51.38 72.96 -51.39
C GLU A 388 -51.53 73.56 -52.80
N GLY A 389 -50.62 74.46 -53.22
CA GLY A 389 -50.55 74.91 -54.61
C GLY A 389 -50.14 73.78 -55.56
N LEU A 390 -49.13 73.01 -55.17
CA LEU A 390 -48.65 71.82 -55.89
C LEU A 390 -49.77 70.78 -56.12
N LEU A 391 -50.71 70.64 -55.18
CA LEU A 391 -51.84 69.73 -55.21
C LEU A 391 -52.84 69.97 -56.37
N ASN A 392 -52.97 71.20 -56.88
CA ASN A 392 -53.84 71.48 -58.05
C ASN A 392 -53.13 71.17 -59.38
N PHE A 393 -51.81 71.36 -59.45
CA PHE A 393 -51.00 70.87 -60.58
C PHE A 393 -51.03 69.34 -60.66
N PHE A 394 -51.05 68.65 -59.52
CA PHE A 394 -51.17 67.18 -59.45
C PHE A 394 -52.49 66.62 -59.99
N LYS A 395 -53.61 67.35 -59.97
CA LYS A 395 -54.89 66.86 -60.53
C LYS A 395 -54.88 66.69 -62.06
N TYR A 396 -54.07 67.47 -62.77
CA TYR A 396 -53.89 67.33 -64.21
C TYR A 396 -52.94 66.18 -64.57
N ILE A 397 -51.86 65.97 -63.78
CA ILE A 397 -50.99 64.79 -63.92
C ILE A 397 -51.75 63.49 -63.59
N ASN A 398 -52.71 63.52 -62.66
CA ASN A 398 -53.53 62.37 -62.25
C ASN A 398 -54.69 62.01 -63.20
N LYS A 399 -54.81 62.64 -64.38
CA LYS A 399 -55.89 62.42 -65.37
C LYS A 399 -57.32 62.70 -64.89
N GLU A 400 -57.49 63.37 -63.76
CA GLU A 400 -58.80 63.73 -63.22
C GLU A 400 -59.36 65.02 -63.86
N ASN A 401 -58.48 65.86 -64.44
CA ASN A 401 -58.82 67.03 -65.27
C ASN A 401 -57.99 67.02 -66.57
N LYS A 402 -58.57 67.48 -67.69
CA LYS A 402 -57.92 67.49 -69.01
C LYS A 402 -57.06 68.73 -69.31
N GLU A 403 -57.06 69.77 -68.45
CA GLU A 403 -56.26 71.00 -68.56
C GLU A 403 -55.81 71.51 -67.17
N VAL A 404 -54.65 72.20 -67.06
CA VAL A 404 -54.08 72.78 -65.81
C VAL A 404 -53.98 74.30 -65.88
N SER A 405 -54.15 74.99 -64.74
CA SER A 405 -53.93 76.44 -64.55
C SER A 405 -52.68 76.76 -63.71
N HIS A 406 -52.09 77.94 -63.92
CA HIS A 406 -50.82 78.39 -63.33
C HIS A 406 -50.93 78.84 -61.85
N LEU A 407 -49.80 78.79 -61.10
CA LEU A 407 -49.67 79.11 -59.65
C LEU A 407 -49.40 80.60 -59.35
N ASP A 408 -49.74 81.08 -58.13
CA ASP A 408 -49.56 82.48 -57.63
C ASP A 408 -48.09 82.78 -57.23
N ASP A 409 -47.55 83.92 -57.66
CA ASP A 409 -46.11 84.25 -57.67
C ASP A 409 -45.71 85.50 -56.86
N SER A 410 -46.55 85.95 -55.91
CA SER A 410 -46.38 87.25 -55.24
C SER A 410 -45.37 87.30 -54.06
N SER A 411 -44.66 86.21 -53.75
CA SER A 411 -43.64 86.17 -52.67
C SER A 411 -42.24 86.54 -53.19
N ASN A 412 -41.45 87.30 -52.42
CA ASN A 412 -40.06 87.67 -52.75
C ASN A 412 -39.00 86.76 -52.11
N ASP A 413 -39.38 85.54 -51.72
CA ASP A 413 -38.50 84.47 -51.23
C ASP A 413 -38.37 83.32 -52.25
N GLU A 414 -37.58 82.30 -51.92
CA GLU A 414 -37.30 81.16 -52.81
C GLU A 414 -38.58 80.39 -53.23
N ILE A 415 -39.68 80.51 -52.48
CA ILE A 415 -40.98 79.87 -52.80
C ILE A 415 -41.70 80.60 -53.95
N GLY A 416 -41.55 81.92 -54.08
CA GLY A 416 -42.12 82.69 -55.20
C GLY A 416 -41.40 82.47 -56.55
N THR A 417 -40.10 82.15 -56.52
CA THR A 417 -39.32 81.80 -57.72
C THR A 417 -39.73 80.43 -58.29
N MET A 418 -40.17 79.50 -57.43
CA MET A 418 -40.64 78.17 -57.80
C MET A 418 -41.98 78.18 -58.58
N ALA A 419 -42.90 79.10 -58.28
CA ALA A 419 -44.18 79.23 -59.00
C ALA A 419 -43.98 79.58 -60.50
N LYS A 420 -42.93 80.37 -60.80
CA LYS A 420 -42.55 80.76 -62.16
C LYS A 420 -42.00 79.60 -63.01
N ILE A 421 -41.29 78.67 -62.38
CA ILE A 421 -40.65 77.50 -63.02
C ILE A 421 -41.65 76.36 -63.28
N ILE A 422 -42.70 76.24 -62.46
CA ILE A 422 -43.76 75.22 -62.65
C ILE A 422 -44.57 75.47 -63.93
N ASN A 423 -44.73 76.73 -64.33
CA ASN A 423 -45.43 77.11 -65.55
C ASN A 423 -44.67 76.68 -66.83
N GLU A 424 -43.34 76.61 -66.78
CA GLU A 424 -42.51 76.06 -67.87
C GLU A 424 -42.52 74.52 -67.94
N ASN A 425 -42.71 73.83 -66.81
CA ASN A 425 -42.70 72.35 -66.74
C ASN A 425 -43.94 71.67 -67.34
N VAL A 426 -45.07 72.37 -67.49
CA VAL A 426 -46.29 71.85 -68.15
C VAL A 426 -46.01 71.34 -69.57
N VAL A 427 -45.06 71.97 -70.28
CA VAL A 427 -44.67 71.60 -71.65
C VAL A 427 -43.70 70.40 -71.67
N LYS A 428 -42.83 70.24 -70.66
CA LYS A 428 -41.93 69.08 -70.50
C LYS A 428 -42.69 67.79 -70.13
N THR A 429 -43.73 67.89 -69.30
CA THR A 429 -44.50 66.75 -68.76
C THR A 429 -45.10 65.83 -69.84
N LYS A 430 -45.44 66.36 -71.03
CA LYS A 430 -46.00 65.56 -72.13
C LYS A 430 -44.99 64.57 -72.76
N SER A 431 -43.71 64.91 -72.82
CA SER A 431 -42.62 64.06 -73.36
C SER A 431 -42.18 62.98 -72.35
N LEU A 432 -42.23 63.31 -71.06
CA LEU A 432 -41.96 62.40 -69.94
C LEU A 432 -42.95 61.22 -69.85
N MET A 433 -44.23 61.45 -70.13
CA MET A 433 -45.28 60.43 -70.03
C MET A 433 -45.08 59.22 -70.97
N GLU A 434 -44.40 59.38 -72.10
CA GLU A 434 -44.11 58.28 -73.05
C GLU A 434 -42.92 57.42 -72.60
N GLN A 435 -41.89 58.03 -71.98
CA GLN A 435 -40.74 57.32 -71.42
C GLN A 435 -41.13 56.54 -70.14
N ASP A 436 -42.04 57.11 -69.34
CA ASP A 436 -42.55 56.50 -68.11
C ASP A 436 -43.30 55.19 -68.38
N ALA A 437 -44.07 55.11 -69.46
CA ALA A 437 -44.77 53.89 -69.87
C ALA A 437 -43.80 52.74 -70.22
N ALA A 438 -42.65 53.05 -70.84
CA ALA A 438 -41.64 52.06 -71.21
C ALA A 438 -40.88 51.50 -69.99
N LEU A 439 -40.53 52.38 -69.04
CA LEU A 439 -39.88 51.97 -67.79
C LEU A 439 -40.82 51.12 -66.91
N ILE A 440 -42.08 51.51 -66.77
CA ILE A 440 -43.08 50.76 -65.98
C ILE A 440 -43.24 49.33 -66.50
N ASN A 441 -43.20 49.13 -67.83
CA ASN A 441 -43.27 47.79 -68.40
C ASN A 441 -42.01 46.95 -68.14
N ASP A 442 -40.83 47.57 -68.06
CA ASP A 442 -39.59 46.86 -67.72
C ASP A 442 -39.51 46.54 -66.22
N VAL A 443 -39.99 47.43 -65.36
CA VAL A 443 -40.20 47.12 -63.93
C VAL A 443 -41.13 45.93 -63.76
N LYS A 444 -42.24 45.85 -64.52
CA LYS A 444 -43.14 44.67 -64.49
C LYS A 444 -42.43 43.37 -64.85
N ARG A 445 -41.51 43.37 -65.82
CA ARG A 445 -40.70 42.20 -66.19
C ARG A 445 -39.82 41.75 -65.02
N VAL A 446 -39.14 42.67 -64.36
CA VAL A 446 -38.24 42.37 -63.24
C VAL A 446 -39.02 41.91 -62.02
N VAL A 447 -40.13 42.58 -61.68
CA VAL A 447 -41.04 42.15 -60.61
C VAL A 447 -41.57 40.75 -60.86
N GLN A 448 -41.86 40.38 -62.11
CA GLN A 448 -42.27 39.03 -62.46
C GLN A 448 -41.15 37.99 -62.22
N LYS A 449 -39.89 38.34 -62.47
CA LYS A 449 -38.73 37.46 -62.18
C LYS A 449 -38.45 37.33 -60.69
N VAL A 450 -38.61 38.41 -59.93
CA VAL A 450 -38.55 38.41 -58.46
C VAL A 450 -39.67 37.56 -57.86
N LYS A 451 -40.88 37.61 -58.44
CA LYS A 451 -42.01 36.73 -58.07
C LYS A 451 -41.72 35.25 -58.29
N GLU A 452 -40.87 34.93 -59.27
CA GLU A 452 -40.39 33.57 -59.56
C GLU A 452 -39.18 33.17 -58.68
N GLY A 453 -38.71 34.04 -57.78
CA GLY A 453 -37.63 33.78 -56.82
C GLY A 453 -36.22 34.17 -57.30
N HIS A 454 -36.10 34.80 -58.47
CA HIS A 454 -34.82 35.23 -59.04
C HIS A 454 -34.56 36.72 -58.82
N LEU A 455 -33.50 37.05 -58.09
CA LEU A 455 -33.20 38.42 -57.66
C LEU A 455 -32.11 39.12 -58.50
N THR A 456 -31.45 38.40 -59.40
CA THR A 456 -30.32 38.94 -60.21
C THR A 456 -30.75 39.80 -61.40
N TYR A 457 -32.05 39.87 -61.71
CA TYR A 457 -32.58 40.62 -62.85
C TYR A 457 -32.72 42.10 -62.51
N LYS A 458 -32.20 42.98 -63.37
CA LYS A 458 -32.24 44.44 -63.16
C LYS A 458 -33.19 45.13 -64.13
N VAL A 459 -33.72 46.27 -63.70
CA VAL A 459 -34.49 47.20 -64.54
C VAL A 459 -33.50 47.97 -65.41
N GLU A 460 -33.65 47.90 -66.73
CA GLU A 460 -32.68 48.39 -67.73
C GLU A 460 -33.16 49.64 -68.45
N LYS A 461 -34.47 49.77 -68.72
CA LYS A 461 -35.04 50.97 -69.32
C LYS A 461 -34.86 52.18 -68.40
N SER A 462 -34.87 53.39 -68.94
CA SER A 462 -34.64 54.63 -68.19
C SER A 462 -35.62 55.70 -68.67
N THR A 463 -35.95 56.64 -67.81
CA THR A 463 -36.79 57.81 -68.11
C THR A 463 -36.10 59.06 -67.58
N GLN A 464 -36.44 60.22 -68.14
CA GLN A 464 -36.05 61.51 -67.57
C GLN A 464 -36.90 61.90 -66.35
N ASN A 465 -37.92 61.11 -66.00
CA ASN A 465 -38.70 61.30 -64.79
C ASN A 465 -37.84 60.92 -63.58
N GLU A 466 -37.36 61.92 -62.86
CA GLU A 466 -36.47 61.74 -61.72
C GLU A 466 -37.03 60.74 -60.70
N ALA A 467 -38.35 60.75 -60.43
CA ALA A 467 -38.97 59.84 -59.48
C ALA A 467 -39.02 58.38 -59.95
N LEU A 468 -39.24 58.14 -61.25
CA LEU A 468 -39.24 56.77 -61.80
C LEU A 468 -37.82 56.26 -62.10
N GLN A 469 -36.90 57.16 -62.44
CA GLN A 469 -35.48 56.83 -62.54
C GLN A 469 -34.89 56.52 -61.15
N GLU A 470 -35.25 57.30 -60.14
CA GLU A 470 -34.97 57.01 -58.72
C GLU A 470 -35.61 55.68 -58.30
N LEU A 471 -36.85 55.40 -58.74
CA LEU A 471 -37.47 54.09 -58.51
C LEU A 471 -36.66 52.94 -59.11
N LYS A 472 -36.11 53.08 -60.33
CA LYS A 472 -35.20 52.06 -60.90
C LYS A 472 -33.95 51.87 -60.06
N VAL A 473 -33.32 52.97 -59.62
CA VAL A 473 -32.10 52.93 -58.81
C VAL A 473 -32.39 52.25 -57.48
N ILE A 474 -33.39 52.72 -56.74
CA ILE A 474 -33.81 52.14 -55.45
C ILE A 474 -34.24 50.68 -55.61
N PHE A 475 -34.93 50.32 -56.70
CA PHE A 475 -35.39 48.95 -56.92
C PHE A 475 -34.22 48.00 -57.24
N ASN A 476 -33.24 48.44 -58.04
CA ASN A 476 -32.05 47.64 -58.30
C ASN A 476 -31.14 47.57 -57.05
N GLU A 477 -30.99 48.66 -56.28
CA GLU A 477 -30.26 48.66 -55.01
C GLU A 477 -30.93 47.74 -53.98
N MET A 478 -32.26 47.72 -53.92
CA MET A 478 -33.01 46.77 -53.10
C MET A 478 -32.69 45.34 -53.52
N LEU A 479 -32.72 45.02 -54.81
CA LEU A 479 -32.42 43.67 -55.30
C LEU A 479 -30.97 43.27 -55.04
N GLU A 480 -30.00 44.16 -55.22
CA GLU A 480 -28.60 43.93 -54.85
C GLU A 480 -28.43 43.68 -53.35
N ASN A 481 -29.10 44.47 -52.51
CA ASN A 481 -29.05 44.32 -51.06
C ASN A 481 -29.69 42.98 -50.61
N VAL A 482 -30.81 42.60 -51.22
CA VAL A 482 -31.46 41.31 -50.94
C VAL A 482 -30.63 40.15 -51.49
N GLU A 483 -30.00 40.28 -52.66
CA GLU A 483 -29.06 39.28 -53.20
C GLU A 483 -27.85 39.09 -52.26
N GLU A 484 -27.22 40.18 -51.80
CA GLU A 484 -26.06 40.14 -50.91
C GLU A 484 -26.41 39.56 -49.52
N ASN A 485 -27.64 39.78 -49.05
CA ASN A 485 -28.08 39.28 -47.74
C ASN A 485 -28.68 37.86 -47.82
N VAL A 486 -29.46 37.53 -48.85
CA VAL A 486 -30.20 36.27 -48.97
C VAL A 486 -29.49 35.30 -49.90
N ASP A 487 -29.66 35.44 -51.21
CA ASP A 487 -28.93 34.82 -52.33
C ASP A 487 -29.56 35.35 -53.64
N GLY A 488 -28.92 35.14 -54.79
CA GLY A 488 -29.48 35.50 -56.11
C GLY A 488 -30.68 34.63 -56.55
N ASP A 489 -30.83 33.45 -55.96
CA ASP A 489 -31.95 32.52 -56.21
C ASP A 489 -32.49 31.92 -54.90
N ILE A 490 -33.66 32.40 -54.48
CA ILE A 490 -34.31 31.98 -53.22
C ILE A 490 -34.80 30.53 -53.30
N ASN A 491 -35.03 30.00 -54.50
CA ASN A 491 -35.51 28.62 -54.67
C ASN A 491 -34.45 27.60 -54.20
N LYS A 492 -33.16 27.93 -54.32
CA LYS A 492 -32.06 27.08 -53.81
C LYS A 492 -32.09 26.95 -52.28
N ILE A 493 -32.36 28.05 -51.59
CA ILE A 493 -32.52 28.06 -50.13
C ILE A 493 -33.72 27.21 -49.71
N THR A 494 -34.84 27.38 -50.40
CA THR A 494 -36.07 26.60 -50.11
C THR A 494 -35.83 25.10 -50.30
N SER A 495 -35.18 24.71 -51.40
CA SER A 495 -34.83 23.31 -51.67
C SER A 495 -33.86 22.74 -50.62
N LEU A 496 -32.89 23.52 -50.15
CA LEU A 496 -31.97 23.08 -49.09
C LEU A 496 -32.70 22.86 -47.75
N LEU A 497 -33.60 23.77 -47.37
CA LEU A 497 -34.38 23.66 -46.14
C LEU A 497 -35.35 22.46 -46.16
N GLU A 498 -35.89 22.10 -47.33
CA GLU A 498 -36.67 20.87 -47.50
C GLU A 498 -35.85 19.58 -47.28
N LYS A 499 -34.55 19.60 -47.56
CA LYS A 499 -33.66 18.49 -47.24
C LYS A 499 -33.35 18.43 -45.75
N TYR A 500 -33.07 19.58 -45.12
CA TYR A 500 -32.82 19.64 -43.67
C TYR A 500 -34.02 19.19 -42.83
N THR A 501 -35.24 19.50 -43.27
CA THR A 501 -36.48 19.01 -42.60
C THR A 501 -36.67 17.50 -42.73
N LYS A 502 -36.01 16.85 -43.68
CA LYS A 502 -35.92 15.38 -43.82
C LYS A 502 -34.66 14.80 -43.16
N LEU A 503 -33.97 15.59 -42.33
CA LEU A 503 -32.71 15.23 -41.66
C LEU A 503 -31.54 14.93 -42.62
N ASP A 504 -31.59 15.41 -43.85
CA ASP A 504 -30.48 15.32 -44.80
C ASP A 504 -29.64 16.60 -44.74
N PHE A 505 -28.49 16.51 -44.06
CA PHE A 505 -27.50 17.58 -43.91
C PHE A 505 -26.30 17.40 -44.85
N THR A 506 -26.38 16.52 -45.85
CA THR A 506 -25.28 16.28 -46.80
C THR A 506 -25.18 17.34 -47.88
N SER A 507 -26.28 18.05 -48.15
CA SER A 507 -26.40 19.02 -49.22
C SER A 507 -26.01 20.43 -48.77
N THR A 508 -25.48 21.23 -49.71
CA THR A 508 -25.13 22.65 -49.53
C THR A 508 -25.53 23.46 -50.74
N ILE A 509 -25.62 24.79 -50.61
CA ILE A 509 -25.80 25.70 -51.76
C ILE A 509 -24.44 25.92 -52.41
N ASP A 510 -24.35 25.60 -53.71
CA ASP A 510 -23.14 25.82 -54.51
C ASP A 510 -22.96 27.31 -54.86
N ASN A 511 -21.76 27.85 -54.62
CA ASN A 511 -21.40 29.27 -54.80
C ASN A 511 -22.44 30.24 -54.21
N PRO A 512 -22.64 30.21 -52.88
CA PRO A 512 -23.61 31.09 -52.22
C PRO A 512 -23.18 32.55 -52.37
N SER A 513 -24.01 33.39 -52.99
CA SER A 513 -23.71 34.82 -53.12
C SER A 513 -24.12 35.60 -51.87
N GLY A 514 -25.18 35.16 -51.19
CA GLY A 514 -25.76 35.85 -50.04
C GLY A 514 -25.26 35.37 -48.67
N LYS A 515 -25.47 36.19 -47.64
CA LYS A 515 -25.09 35.88 -46.24
C LYS A 515 -25.93 34.74 -45.65
N VAL A 516 -27.23 34.65 -45.97
CA VAL A 516 -28.11 33.58 -45.49
C VAL A 516 -27.70 32.22 -46.06
N SER A 517 -27.42 32.13 -47.36
CA SER A 517 -26.98 30.86 -47.95
C SER A 517 -25.60 30.41 -47.46
N LYS A 518 -24.66 31.34 -47.24
CA LYS A 518 -23.39 31.05 -46.54
C LYS A 518 -23.63 30.54 -45.11
N GLY A 519 -24.49 31.22 -44.35
CA GLY A 519 -24.85 30.79 -43.00
C GLY A 519 -25.53 29.42 -42.94
N LEU A 520 -26.34 29.05 -43.95
CA LEU A 520 -26.94 27.72 -44.07
C LEU A 520 -25.91 26.62 -44.36
N ASN A 521 -24.89 26.93 -45.17
CA ASN A 521 -23.77 26.01 -45.39
C ASN A 521 -22.93 25.85 -44.13
N ASP A 522 -22.62 26.93 -43.41
CA ASP A 522 -21.91 26.87 -42.13
C ASP A 522 -22.70 26.06 -41.08
N LEU A 523 -24.02 26.25 -41.02
CA LEU A 523 -24.91 25.45 -40.18
C LEU A 523 -24.85 23.97 -40.55
N SER A 524 -24.82 23.64 -41.85
CA SER A 524 -24.60 22.27 -42.32
C SER A 524 -23.33 21.68 -41.71
N ILE A 525 -22.20 22.38 -41.84
CA ILE A 525 -20.89 21.90 -41.37
C ILE A 525 -20.92 21.64 -39.86
N ILE A 526 -21.52 22.54 -39.08
CA ILE A 526 -21.62 22.40 -37.63
C ILE A 526 -22.52 21.21 -37.25
N ILE A 527 -23.68 21.05 -37.89
CA ILE A 527 -24.58 19.93 -37.62
C ILE A 527 -23.92 18.60 -37.95
N ASN A 528 -23.26 18.49 -39.12
CA ASN A 528 -22.49 17.31 -39.51
C ASN A 528 -21.44 16.94 -38.45
N LYS A 529 -20.70 17.94 -37.93
CA LYS A 529 -19.72 17.73 -36.86
C LYS A 529 -20.38 17.26 -35.56
N LEU A 530 -21.48 17.88 -35.13
CA LEU A 530 -22.19 17.50 -33.90
C LEU A 530 -22.76 16.09 -33.97
N LEU A 531 -23.31 15.69 -35.12
CA LEU A 531 -23.81 14.33 -35.35
C LEU A 531 -22.67 13.31 -35.33
N LEU A 532 -21.52 13.63 -35.95
CA LEU A 532 -20.34 12.78 -35.91
C LEU A 532 -19.78 12.63 -34.49
N ASP A 533 -19.67 13.72 -33.74
CA ASP A 533 -19.24 13.71 -32.34
C ASP A 533 -20.23 12.92 -31.46
N SER A 534 -21.54 13.03 -31.72
CA SER A 534 -22.58 12.27 -31.01
C SER A 534 -22.46 10.76 -31.28
N LEU A 535 -22.25 10.38 -32.54
CA LEU A 535 -22.05 8.98 -32.94
C LEU A 535 -20.81 8.37 -32.26
N LYS A 536 -19.70 9.13 -32.26
CA LYS A 536 -18.45 8.72 -31.61
C LYS A 536 -18.60 8.59 -30.10
N ASN A 537 -19.25 9.56 -29.45
CA ASN A 537 -19.49 9.56 -28.01
C ASN A 537 -20.41 8.42 -27.60
N GLY A 538 -21.51 8.19 -28.33
CA GLY A 538 -22.41 7.07 -28.11
C GLY A 538 -21.70 5.72 -28.22
N SER A 539 -20.93 5.50 -29.29
CA SER A 539 -20.17 4.25 -29.48
C SER A 539 -19.13 4.02 -28.38
N THR A 540 -18.41 5.06 -27.98
CA THR A 540 -17.43 4.97 -26.88
C THR A 540 -18.10 4.66 -25.53
N LEU A 541 -19.29 5.24 -25.30
CA LEU A 541 -20.05 4.99 -24.08
C LEU A 541 -20.59 3.56 -24.03
N GLU A 542 -21.02 3.02 -25.17
CA GLU A 542 -21.46 1.63 -25.30
C GLU A 542 -20.31 0.65 -25.00
N GLU A 543 -19.12 0.89 -25.56
CA GLU A 543 -17.92 0.08 -25.28
C GLU A 543 -17.57 0.11 -23.78
N ASN A 544 -17.55 1.30 -23.17
CA ASN A 544 -17.26 1.46 -21.76
C ASN A 544 -18.30 0.77 -20.86
N ALA A 545 -19.58 0.84 -21.21
CA ALA A 545 -20.65 0.15 -20.49
C ALA A 545 -20.49 -1.38 -20.58
N SER A 546 -20.15 -1.91 -21.75
CA SER A 546 -19.87 -3.33 -21.97
C SER A 546 -18.67 -3.81 -21.14
N ARG A 547 -17.58 -3.03 -21.13
CA ARG A 547 -16.40 -3.31 -20.29
C ARG A 547 -16.72 -3.25 -18.80
N LEU A 548 -17.54 -2.28 -18.37
CA LEU A 548 -17.99 -2.18 -16.99
C LEU A 548 -18.80 -3.41 -16.59
N SER A 549 -19.74 -3.85 -17.44
CA SER A 549 -20.55 -5.05 -17.21
C SER A 549 -19.69 -6.32 -17.07
N ALA A 550 -18.65 -6.47 -17.90
CA ALA A 550 -17.70 -7.58 -17.79
C ALA A 550 -16.93 -7.55 -16.45
N ASN A 551 -16.44 -6.38 -16.04
CA ASN A 551 -15.75 -6.22 -14.75
C ASN A 551 -16.67 -6.51 -13.57
N VAL A 552 -17.92 -6.06 -13.63
CA VAL A 552 -18.94 -6.31 -12.60
C VAL A 552 -19.27 -7.79 -12.49
N THR A 553 -19.37 -8.50 -13.62
CA THR A 553 -19.56 -9.95 -13.65
C THR A 553 -18.39 -10.68 -12.98
N SER A 554 -17.15 -10.24 -13.26
CA SER A 554 -15.96 -10.77 -12.60
C SER A 554 -15.96 -10.50 -11.09
N LEU A 555 -16.38 -9.30 -10.66
CA LEU A 555 -16.50 -8.95 -9.25
C LEU A 555 -17.55 -9.83 -8.56
N SER A 556 -18.74 -9.98 -9.15
CA SER A 556 -19.81 -10.83 -8.61
C SER A 556 -19.34 -12.29 -8.45
N THR A 557 -18.64 -12.83 -9.45
CA THR A 557 -18.07 -14.18 -9.39
C THR A 557 -17.03 -14.31 -8.28
N SER A 558 -16.15 -13.31 -8.14
CA SER A 558 -15.14 -13.29 -7.07
C SER A 558 -15.76 -13.18 -5.68
N SER A 559 -16.80 -12.35 -5.50
CA SER A 559 -17.52 -12.20 -4.23
C SER A 559 -18.21 -13.51 -3.83
N ASN A 560 -18.83 -14.22 -4.78
CA ASN A 560 -19.46 -15.52 -4.50
C ASN A 560 -18.42 -16.58 -4.12
N ALA A 561 -17.27 -16.63 -4.80
CA ALA A 561 -16.18 -17.53 -4.43
C ALA A 561 -15.61 -17.19 -3.04
N GLN A 562 -15.48 -15.91 -2.71
CA GLN A 562 -15.04 -15.46 -1.40
C GLN A 562 -16.01 -15.84 -0.29
N ALA A 563 -17.33 -15.76 -0.54
CA ALA A 563 -18.34 -16.20 0.42
C ALA A 563 -18.20 -17.69 0.75
N ALA A 564 -18.00 -18.54 -0.28
CA ALA A 564 -17.76 -19.97 -0.07
C ALA A 564 -16.49 -20.25 0.76
N SER A 565 -15.39 -19.56 0.45
CA SER A 565 -14.15 -19.68 1.25
C SER A 565 -14.32 -19.21 2.70
N LEU A 566 -15.17 -18.20 2.94
CA LEU A 566 -15.47 -17.73 4.29
C LEU A 566 -16.33 -18.74 5.07
N GLU A 567 -17.28 -19.42 4.43
CA GLU A 567 -18.03 -20.54 5.05
C GLU A 567 -17.10 -21.68 5.48
N GLU A 568 -16.17 -22.09 4.61
CA GLU A 568 -15.18 -23.13 4.96
C GLU A 568 -14.26 -22.68 6.10
N THR A 569 -13.82 -21.42 6.08
CA THR A 569 -12.97 -20.86 7.14
C THR A 569 -13.72 -20.77 8.47
N ALA A 570 -15.00 -20.40 8.45
CA ALA A 570 -15.85 -20.37 9.62
C ALA A 570 -16.04 -21.77 10.22
N ALA A 571 -16.28 -22.78 9.38
CA ALA A 571 -16.39 -24.17 9.82
C ALA A 571 -15.09 -24.68 10.47
N ALA A 572 -13.94 -24.40 9.85
CA ALA A 572 -12.64 -24.74 10.43
C ALA A 572 -12.39 -24.02 11.77
N LEU A 573 -12.83 -22.77 11.90
CA LEU A 573 -12.72 -22.02 13.16
C LEU A 573 -13.62 -22.60 14.26
N GLU A 574 -14.83 -23.07 13.94
CA GLU A 574 -15.68 -23.77 14.91
C GLU A 574 -14.99 -25.04 15.44
N GLU A 575 -14.35 -25.81 14.56
CA GLU A 575 -13.59 -27.02 14.94
C GLU A 575 -12.38 -26.69 15.83
N ILE A 576 -11.61 -25.66 15.46
CA ILE A 576 -10.48 -25.19 16.29
C ILE A 576 -10.98 -24.70 17.64
N THR A 577 -12.09 -23.94 17.67
CA THR A 577 -12.69 -23.46 18.92
C THR A 577 -13.07 -24.64 19.82
N SER A 578 -13.70 -25.67 19.27
CA SER A 578 -14.04 -26.89 20.00
C SER A 578 -12.80 -27.59 20.56
N THR A 579 -11.74 -27.70 19.75
CA THR A 579 -10.46 -28.30 20.16
C THR A 579 -9.80 -27.53 21.31
N ILE A 580 -9.85 -26.19 21.29
CA ILE A 580 -9.32 -25.36 22.38
C ILE A 580 -10.13 -25.52 23.66
N ILE A 581 -11.46 -25.62 23.56
CA ILE A 581 -12.32 -25.91 24.72
C ILE A 581 -11.95 -27.27 25.33
N HIS A 582 -11.82 -28.31 24.50
CA HIS A 582 -11.39 -29.64 24.96
C HIS A 582 -9.98 -29.64 25.57
N THR A 583 -9.06 -28.88 24.99
CA THR A 583 -7.69 -28.73 25.50
C THR A 583 -7.71 -28.06 26.88
N THR A 584 -8.55 -27.04 27.06
CA THR A 584 -8.72 -26.34 28.35
C THR A 584 -9.29 -27.28 29.43
N ASP A 585 -10.24 -28.15 29.08
CA ASP A 585 -10.75 -29.18 29.99
C ASP A 585 -9.65 -30.18 30.39
N ASN A 586 -8.86 -30.65 29.41
CA ASN A 586 -7.74 -31.57 29.68
C ASN A 586 -6.65 -30.95 30.56
N ILE A 587 -6.34 -29.66 30.38
CA ILE A 587 -5.42 -28.92 31.25
C ILE A 587 -5.96 -28.86 32.68
N SER A 588 -7.27 -28.65 32.84
CA SER A 588 -7.92 -28.64 34.16
C SER A 588 -7.76 -29.99 34.88
N LYS A 589 -7.97 -31.10 34.15
CA LYS A 589 -7.73 -32.46 34.67
C LYS A 589 -6.26 -32.73 34.98
N MET A 590 -5.34 -32.27 34.14
CA MET A 590 -3.90 -32.39 34.40
C MET A 590 -3.49 -31.66 35.68
N ALA A 591 -4.08 -30.49 35.95
CA ALA A 591 -3.84 -29.75 37.19
C ALA A 591 -4.33 -30.52 38.42
N GLU A 592 -5.51 -31.14 38.33
CA GLU A 592 -6.08 -32.02 39.37
C GLU A 592 -5.16 -33.21 39.66
N TYR A 593 -4.79 -34.00 38.63
CA TYR A 593 -3.90 -35.15 38.79
C TYR A 593 -2.50 -34.77 39.32
N SER A 594 -1.99 -33.60 38.92
CA SER A 594 -0.71 -33.12 39.44
C SER A 594 -0.78 -32.83 40.94
N ASN A 595 -1.92 -32.33 41.42
CA ASN A 595 -2.12 -32.08 42.84
C ASN A 595 -2.26 -33.40 43.64
N GLU A 596 -3.02 -34.37 43.13
CA GLU A 596 -3.12 -35.71 43.74
C GLU A 596 -1.75 -36.42 43.81
N LEU A 597 -0.95 -36.33 42.74
CA LEU A 597 0.40 -36.89 42.71
C LEU A 597 1.32 -36.19 43.72
N LYS A 598 1.22 -34.87 43.86
CA LYS A 598 1.97 -34.11 44.86
C LYS A 598 1.64 -34.56 46.28
N GLU A 599 0.37 -34.78 46.59
CA GLU A 599 -0.06 -35.30 47.90
C GLU A 599 0.49 -36.72 48.14
N SER A 600 0.47 -37.57 47.12
CA SER A 600 1.02 -38.93 47.20
C SER A 600 2.53 -38.94 47.44
N ILE A 601 3.28 -38.04 46.77
CA ILE A 601 4.73 -37.86 46.97
C ILE A 601 5.04 -37.40 48.40
N ASP A 602 4.30 -36.41 48.93
CA ASP A 602 4.48 -35.91 50.30
C ASP A 602 4.23 -37.01 51.34
N SER A 603 3.19 -37.82 51.13
CA SER A 603 2.90 -38.98 51.97
C SER A 603 4.01 -40.04 51.90
N GLY A 604 4.48 -40.37 50.69
CA GLY A 604 5.60 -41.29 50.48
C GLY A 604 6.90 -40.82 51.15
N GLN A 605 7.18 -39.53 51.09
CA GLN A 605 8.32 -38.92 51.76
C GLN A 605 8.24 -39.04 53.28
N LYS A 606 7.07 -38.79 53.88
CA LYS A 606 6.82 -38.96 55.32
C LYS A 606 7.02 -40.41 55.77
N LEU A 607 6.51 -41.38 55.00
CA LEU A 607 6.68 -42.80 55.29
C LEU A 607 8.15 -43.24 55.21
N ALA A 608 8.90 -42.74 54.21
CA ALA A 608 10.33 -43.00 54.11
C ALA A 608 11.11 -42.41 55.30
N SER A 609 10.78 -41.18 55.73
CA SER A 609 11.35 -40.56 56.93
C SER A 609 11.09 -41.40 58.18
N SER A 610 9.84 -41.84 58.39
CA SER A 610 9.49 -42.70 59.53
C SER A 610 10.22 -44.07 59.48
N THR A 611 10.54 -44.56 58.29
CA THR A 611 11.35 -45.77 58.10
C THR A 611 12.80 -45.55 58.54
N VAL A 612 13.39 -44.40 58.22
CA VAL A 612 14.73 -44.01 58.70
C VAL A 612 14.74 -43.97 60.23
N ASP A 613 13.77 -43.30 60.84
CA ASP A 613 13.64 -43.22 62.31
C ASP A 613 13.55 -44.61 62.95
N SER A 614 12.74 -45.50 62.37
CA SER A 614 12.59 -46.88 62.84
C SER A 614 13.90 -47.69 62.72
N MET A 615 14.66 -47.49 61.63
CA MET A 615 15.96 -48.16 61.46
C MET A 615 17.00 -47.63 62.45
N ASP A 616 16.97 -46.35 62.80
CA ASP A 616 17.82 -45.78 63.84
C ASP A 616 17.49 -46.33 65.23
N GLU A 617 16.21 -46.49 65.56
CA GLU A 617 15.79 -47.17 66.79
C GLU A 617 16.27 -48.63 66.84
N ILE A 618 16.10 -49.39 65.75
CA ILE A 618 16.59 -50.77 65.66
C ILE A 618 18.11 -50.82 65.83
N ASN A 619 18.84 -49.91 65.17
CA ASN A 619 20.30 -49.85 65.27
C ASN A 619 20.75 -49.58 66.72
N SER A 620 20.06 -48.69 67.43
CA SER A 620 20.29 -48.42 68.86
C SER A 620 20.04 -49.65 69.74
N GLN A 621 18.93 -50.37 69.51
CA GLN A 621 18.63 -51.62 70.24
C GLN A 621 19.65 -52.72 69.95
N THR A 622 20.08 -52.85 68.69
CA THR A 622 21.06 -53.85 68.25
C THR A 622 22.43 -53.59 68.88
N GLN A 623 22.82 -52.31 69.02
CA GLN A 623 24.03 -51.92 69.75
C GLN A 623 23.94 -52.25 71.24
N ALA A 624 22.80 -51.97 71.89
CA ALA A 624 22.60 -52.32 73.29
C ALA A 624 22.69 -53.84 73.53
N ILE A 625 22.20 -54.65 72.59
CA ILE A 625 22.37 -56.11 72.62
C ILE A 625 23.85 -56.48 72.47
N ALA A 626 24.58 -55.88 71.52
CA ALA A 626 26.01 -56.16 71.31
C ALA A 626 26.85 -55.88 72.58
N ASP A 627 26.52 -54.79 73.29
CA ASP A 627 27.16 -54.43 74.55
C ASP A 627 26.85 -55.48 75.64
N ALA A 628 25.60 -55.93 75.75
CA ALA A 628 25.21 -56.97 76.69
C ALA A 628 25.89 -58.32 76.41
N ILE A 629 26.01 -58.71 75.14
CA ILE A 629 26.72 -59.93 74.73
C ILE A 629 28.21 -59.86 75.08
N THR A 630 28.83 -58.68 74.95
CA THR A 630 30.22 -58.46 75.37
C THR A 630 30.40 -58.70 76.88
N VAL A 631 29.42 -58.29 77.70
CA VAL A 631 29.42 -58.59 79.14
C VAL A 631 29.27 -60.09 79.41
N ILE A 632 28.40 -60.80 78.67
CA ILE A 632 28.24 -62.25 78.80
C ILE A 632 29.52 -63.01 78.45
N ASP A 633 30.20 -62.61 77.37
CA ASP A 633 31.50 -63.18 76.97
C ASP A 633 32.57 -62.96 78.06
N GLN A 634 32.61 -61.77 78.67
CA GLN A 634 33.47 -61.48 79.81
C GLN A 634 33.16 -62.37 81.03
N ILE A 635 31.88 -62.58 81.35
CA ILE A 635 31.46 -63.48 82.45
C ILE A 635 31.88 -64.92 82.14
N ALA A 636 31.68 -65.39 80.91
CA ALA A 636 32.09 -66.72 80.47
C ALA A 636 33.62 -66.90 80.59
N PHE A 637 34.40 -65.90 80.17
CA PHE A 637 35.85 -65.90 80.32
C PHE A 637 36.28 -65.95 81.79
N GLN A 638 35.71 -65.09 82.65
CA GLN A 638 36.00 -65.10 84.09
C GLN A 638 35.64 -66.44 84.74
N THR A 639 34.49 -67.02 84.37
CA THR A 639 34.04 -68.33 84.87
C THR A 639 34.99 -69.45 84.44
N ASN A 640 35.50 -69.40 83.21
CA ASN A 640 36.52 -70.33 82.71
C ASN A 640 37.82 -70.23 83.53
N ILE A 641 38.29 -69.03 83.88
CA ILE A 641 39.47 -68.84 84.74
C ILE A 641 39.22 -69.34 86.18
N LEU A 642 38.06 -69.04 86.76
CA LEU A 642 37.66 -69.52 88.09
C LEU A 642 37.62 -71.05 88.13
N SER A 643 37.06 -71.68 87.11
CA SER A 643 36.98 -73.13 86.99
C SER A 643 38.36 -73.78 86.80
N LEU A 644 39.29 -73.12 86.09
CA LEU A 644 40.67 -73.57 85.96
C LEU A 644 41.39 -73.52 87.30
N ASN A 645 41.26 -72.42 88.04
CA ASN A 645 41.85 -72.27 89.37
C ASN A 645 41.29 -73.33 90.34
N ALA A 646 39.97 -73.59 90.29
CA ALA A 646 39.34 -74.64 91.08
C ALA A 646 39.82 -76.05 90.69
N ALA A 647 40.03 -76.32 89.40
CA ALA A 647 40.59 -77.59 88.93
C ALA A 647 42.05 -77.79 89.39
N VAL A 648 42.85 -76.73 89.39
CA VAL A 648 44.23 -76.73 89.93
C VAL A 648 44.21 -77.04 91.43
N GLU A 649 43.37 -76.36 92.21
CA GLU A 649 43.25 -76.59 93.66
C GLU A 649 42.76 -78.01 93.98
N ALA A 650 41.81 -78.53 93.19
CA ALA A 650 41.33 -79.90 93.29
C ALA A 650 42.43 -80.94 92.98
N ALA A 651 43.33 -80.64 92.03
CA ALA A 651 44.51 -81.47 91.75
C ALA A 651 45.52 -81.43 92.90
N THR A 652 45.70 -80.26 93.55
CA THR A 652 46.54 -80.08 94.73
C THR A 652 46.04 -80.90 95.93
N ALA A 653 44.73 -81.10 96.06
CA ALA A 653 44.08 -81.87 97.14
C ALA A 653 44.12 -83.42 96.96
N GLY A 654 44.68 -83.95 95.88
CA GLY A 654 44.87 -85.39 95.66
C GLY A 654 43.57 -86.20 95.56
N GLU A 655 43.49 -87.37 96.21
CA GLU A 655 42.31 -88.27 96.14
C GLU A 655 41.02 -87.62 96.67
N ALA A 656 41.12 -86.71 97.65
CA ALA A 656 39.96 -86.01 98.23
C ALA A 656 39.35 -84.96 97.28
N GLY A 657 40.12 -84.46 96.31
CA GLY A 657 39.71 -83.43 95.35
C GLY A 657 39.01 -83.95 94.09
N LYS A 658 38.96 -85.28 93.86
CA LYS A 658 38.44 -85.87 92.61
C LYS A 658 37.01 -85.42 92.27
N GLY A 659 36.11 -85.33 93.25
CA GLY A 659 34.74 -84.86 93.02
C GLY A 659 34.68 -83.37 92.63
N PHE A 660 35.49 -82.53 93.28
CA PHE A 660 35.61 -81.11 92.96
C PHE A 660 36.24 -80.87 91.58
N ALA A 661 37.21 -81.69 91.17
CA ALA A 661 37.85 -81.60 89.86
C ALA A 661 36.84 -81.85 88.72
N VAL A 662 35.92 -82.81 88.88
CA VAL A 662 34.86 -83.08 87.88
C VAL A 662 33.92 -81.89 87.78
N VAL A 663 33.47 -81.32 88.90
CA VAL A 663 32.60 -80.13 88.90
C VAL A 663 33.32 -78.93 88.27
N ALA A 664 34.58 -78.71 88.59
CA ALA A 664 35.38 -77.64 87.99
C ALA A 664 35.53 -77.82 86.47
N GLN A 665 35.76 -79.04 85.98
CA GLN A 665 35.82 -79.31 84.54
C GLN A 665 34.45 -79.13 83.85
N GLU A 666 33.34 -79.47 84.51
CA GLU A 666 32.00 -79.26 83.95
C GLU A 666 31.64 -77.76 83.89
N VAL A 667 31.99 -76.99 84.93
CA VAL A 667 31.84 -75.53 84.93
C VAL A 667 32.72 -74.90 83.83
N ARG A 668 33.92 -75.43 83.61
CA ARG A 668 34.81 -75.00 82.52
C ARG A 668 34.19 -75.24 81.15
N ASN A 669 33.65 -76.45 80.93
CA ASN A 669 32.97 -76.80 79.69
C ASN A 669 31.73 -75.91 79.46
N LEU A 670 30.95 -75.63 80.51
CA LEU A 670 29.81 -74.72 80.44
C LEU A 670 30.25 -73.29 80.08
N ALA A 671 31.31 -72.78 80.72
CA ALA A 671 31.87 -71.47 80.42
C ALA A 671 32.37 -71.37 78.96
N SER A 672 33.04 -72.41 78.45
CA SER A 672 33.46 -72.46 77.04
C SER A 672 32.27 -72.45 76.08
N ARG A 673 31.21 -73.22 76.39
CA ARG A 673 29.97 -73.22 75.59
C ARG A 673 29.24 -71.87 75.63
N SER A 674 29.25 -71.19 76.79
CA SER A 674 28.68 -69.85 76.92
C SER A 674 29.46 -68.81 76.11
N ALA A 675 30.79 -68.89 76.07
CA ALA A 675 31.62 -68.00 75.25
C ALA A 675 31.39 -68.25 73.74
N GLU A 676 31.28 -69.51 73.33
CA GLU A 676 30.96 -69.88 71.94
C GLU A 676 29.58 -69.36 71.53
N ALA A 677 28.56 -69.57 72.35
CA ALA A 677 27.21 -69.04 72.10
C ALA A 677 27.17 -67.51 72.10
N ALA A 678 27.90 -66.85 73.00
CA ALA A 678 28.03 -65.39 73.02
C ALA A 678 28.68 -64.88 71.72
N LYS A 679 29.71 -65.56 71.22
CA LYS A 679 30.34 -65.24 69.93
C LYS A 679 29.36 -65.40 68.76
N GLU A 680 28.61 -66.50 68.69
CA GLU A 680 27.60 -66.69 67.62
C GLU A 680 26.53 -65.60 67.64
N ILE A 681 26.01 -65.23 68.82
CA ILE A 681 25.03 -64.14 68.93
C ILE A 681 25.66 -62.81 68.54
N LYS A 682 26.91 -62.54 68.93
CA LYS A 682 27.63 -61.33 68.53
C LYS A 682 27.72 -61.21 67.01
N ASP A 683 28.09 -62.30 66.32
CA ASP A 683 28.19 -62.33 64.86
C ASP A 683 26.81 -62.08 64.20
N LEU A 684 25.73 -62.64 64.76
CA LEU A 684 24.36 -62.38 64.29
C LEU A 684 23.91 -60.93 64.49
N VAL A 685 24.24 -60.35 65.64
CA VAL A 685 23.92 -58.96 65.99
C VAL A 685 24.71 -58.00 65.09
N GLU A 686 25.99 -58.27 64.84
CA GLU A 686 26.81 -57.50 63.89
C GLU A 686 26.23 -57.57 62.47
N ALA A 687 25.81 -58.76 62.02
CA ALA A 687 25.13 -58.91 60.74
C ALA A 687 23.79 -58.16 60.67
N ALA A 688 23.01 -58.15 61.76
CA ALA A 688 21.77 -57.39 61.86
C ALA A 688 22.01 -55.87 61.82
N THR A 689 23.05 -55.38 62.49
CA THR A 689 23.50 -53.99 62.45
C THR A 689 23.86 -53.58 61.02
N VAL A 690 24.63 -54.39 60.30
CA VAL A 690 24.98 -54.11 58.90
C VAL A 690 23.73 -54.03 58.02
N LYS A 691 22.80 -55.00 58.14
CA LYS A 691 21.55 -54.98 57.36
C LYS A 691 20.64 -53.79 57.69
N THR A 692 20.55 -53.41 58.95
CA THR A 692 19.75 -52.25 59.40
C THR A 692 20.33 -50.95 58.84
N ASN A 693 21.66 -50.79 58.87
CA ASN A 693 22.32 -49.64 58.25
C ASN A 693 22.11 -49.57 56.73
N LEU A 694 22.12 -50.72 56.03
CA LEU A 694 21.77 -50.78 54.60
C LEU A 694 20.30 -50.39 54.37
N GLY A 695 19.39 -50.82 55.24
CA GLY A 695 17.98 -50.42 55.22
C GLY A 695 17.81 -48.91 55.39
N LYS A 696 18.51 -48.32 56.37
CA LYS A 696 18.56 -46.87 56.59
C LYS A 696 19.04 -46.12 55.35
N GLN A 697 20.20 -46.51 54.80
CA GLN A 697 20.75 -45.89 53.59
C GLN A 697 19.78 -45.98 52.39
N SER A 698 19.01 -47.07 52.28
CA SER A 698 18.01 -47.22 51.23
C SER A 698 16.84 -46.26 51.43
N ALA A 699 16.36 -46.10 52.66
CA ALA A 699 15.30 -45.14 52.99
C ALA A 699 15.76 -43.67 52.83
N ASP A 700 17.01 -43.35 53.19
CA ASP A 700 17.60 -42.02 52.92
C ASP A 700 17.60 -41.68 51.42
N LYS A 701 17.98 -42.64 50.56
CA LYS A 701 17.89 -42.50 49.11
C LYS A 701 16.45 -42.35 48.61
N MET A 702 15.47 -43.01 49.24
CA MET A 702 14.06 -42.80 48.92
C MET A 702 13.61 -41.37 49.24
N ILE A 703 14.04 -40.80 50.38
CA ILE A 703 13.75 -39.41 50.74
C ILE A 703 14.33 -38.45 49.70
N GLU A 704 15.58 -38.65 49.28
CA GLU A 704 16.19 -37.87 48.20
C GLU A 704 15.38 -38.00 46.89
N GLY A 705 14.98 -39.21 46.52
CA GLY A 705 14.12 -39.48 45.37
C GLY A 705 12.80 -38.73 45.42
N TYR A 706 12.10 -38.74 46.57
CA TYR A 706 10.86 -37.98 46.74
C TYR A 706 11.07 -36.47 46.70
N ASN A 707 12.19 -35.94 47.21
CA ASN A 707 12.52 -34.51 47.07
C ASN A 707 12.70 -34.09 45.60
N ILE A 708 13.35 -34.94 44.80
CA ILE A 708 13.51 -34.72 43.35
C ILE A 708 12.13 -34.78 42.66
N LEU A 709 11.31 -35.78 42.99
CA LEU A 709 9.94 -35.88 42.45
C LEU A 709 9.09 -34.66 42.81
N ASN A 710 9.18 -34.15 44.05
CA ASN A 710 8.46 -32.96 44.49
C ASN A 710 8.92 -31.70 43.72
N THR A 711 10.21 -31.59 43.42
CA THR A 711 10.74 -30.52 42.58
C THR A 711 10.23 -30.63 41.14
N ASN A 712 10.18 -31.84 40.58
CA ASN A 712 9.71 -32.07 39.22
C ASN A 712 8.21 -31.82 39.08
N ILE A 713 7.39 -32.32 40.01
CA ILE A 713 5.93 -32.09 39.96
C ILE A 713 5.60 -30.61 40.11
N LYS A 714 6.36 -29.84 40.91
CA LYS A 714 6.21 -28.38 40.99
C LYS A 714 6.43 -27.71 39.62
N LYS A 715 7.49 -28.08 38.91
CA LYS A 715 7.76 -27.56 37.55
C LYS A 715 6.67 -27.97 36.56
N THR A 716 6.16 -29.20 36.66
CA THR A 716 5.03 -29.66 35.84
C THR A 716 3.78 -28.83 36.12
N THR A 717 3.45 -28.54 37.38
CA THR A 717 2.32 -27.66 37.74
C THR A 717 2.49 -26.24 37.21
N GLU A 718 3.70 -25.67 37.31
CA GLU A 718 4.01 -24.35 36.71
C GLU A 718 3.78 -24.38 35.19
N THR A 719 4.23 -25.43 34.50
CA THR A 719 4.03 -25.58 33.05
C THR A 719 2.54 -25.72 32.68
N ILE A 720 1.77 -26.49 33.44
CA ILE A 720 0.31 -26.63 33.23
C ILE A 720 -0.39 -25.27 33.36
N ASN A 721 0.00 -24.45 34.33
CA ASN A 721 -0.53 -23.10 34.48
C ASN A 721 -0.18 -22.20 33.28
N ASP A 722 1.04 -22.27 32.77
CA ASP A 722 1.46 -21.51 31.59
C ASP A 722 0.67 -21.92 30.34
N ILE A 723 0.42 -23.22 30.16
CA ILE A 723 -0.42 -23.73 29.06
C ILE A 723 -1.88 -23.31 29.24
N ALA A 724 -2.39 -23.28 30.48
CA ALA A 724 -3.75 -22.80 30.78
C ALA A 724 -3.94 -21.34 30.38
N LEU A 725 -2.98 -20.47 30.76
CA LEU A 725 -2.97 -19.06 30.38
C LEU A 725 -2.90 -18.89 28.86
N SER A 726 -1.99 -19.62 28.21
CA SER A 726 -1.83 -19.60 26.75
C SER A 726 -3.09 -20.06 26.02
N SER A 727 -3.77 -21.09 26.52
CA SER A 727 -5.02 -21.60 25.95
C SER A 727 -6.15 -20.58 26.10
N LYS A 728 -6.18 -19.83 27.22
CA LYS A 728 -7.15 -18.75 27.43
C LYS A 728 -6.92 -17.57 26.48
N GLU A 729 -5.66 -17.21 26.23
CA GLU A 729 -5.31 -16.22 25.21
C GLU A 729 -5.69 -16.69 23.81
N GLN A 730 -5.42 -17.94 23.46
CA GLN A 730 -5.85 -18.53 22.18
C GLN A 730 -7.36 -18.49 22.00
N GLN A 731 -8.13 -18.84 23.04
CA GLN A 731 -9.59 -18.72 23.01
C GLN A 731 -10.01 -17.27 22.68
N THR A 732 -9.43 -16.29 23.36
CA THR A 732 -9.72 -14.86 23.13
C THR A 732 -9.33 -14.44 21.70
N GLY A 733 -8.18 -14.92 21.20
CA GLY A 733 -7.74 -14.68 19.83
C GLY A 733 -8.69 -15.27 18.78
N ILE A 734 -9.22 -16.46 19.02
CA ILE A 734 -10.20 -17.10 18.12
C ILE A 734 -11.51 -16.34 18.12
N GLU A 735 -11.99 -15.84 19.27
CA GLU A 735 -13.17 -14.97 19.33
C GLU A 735 -12.99 -13.71 18.46
N GLN A 736 -11.82 -13.07 18.50
CA GLN A 736 -11.51 -11.92 17.65
C GLN A 736 -11.44 -12.27 16.15
N ILE A 737 -10.89 -13.44 15.81
CA ILE A 737 -10.85 -13.93 14.43
C ILE A 737 -12.28 -14.18 13.93
N ASN A 738 -13.15 -14.77 14.75
CA ASN A 738 -14.54 -15.01 14.41
C ASN A 738 -15.31 -13.71 14.12
N ASP A 739 -15.07 -12.66 14.93
CA ASP A 739 -15.61 -11.32 14.69
C ASP A 739 -15.08 -10.69 13.39
N ALA A 740 -13.83 -10.98 13.01
CA ALA A 740 -13.25 -10.52 11.75
C ALA A 740 -13.88 -11.25 10.54
N ILE A 741 -14.09 -12.56 10.64
CA ILE A 741 -14.76 -13.36 9.60
C ILE A 741 -16.19 -12.88 9.39
N THR A 742 -16.93 -12.61 10.47
CA THR A 742 -18.30 -12.06 10.39
C THR A 742 -18.34 -10.72 9.64
N ARG A 743 -17.36 -9.84 9.89
CA ARG A 743 -17.24 -8.56 9.16
C ARG A 743 -16.86 -8.75 7.69
N LEU A 744 -16.00 -9.72 7.39
CA LEU A 744 -15.65 -10.06 6.01
C LEU A 744 -16.83 -10.65 5.24
N ASP A 745 -17.66 -11.47 5.88
CA ASP A 745 -18.89 -11.99 5.28
C ASP A 745 -19.86 -10.84 4.95
N GLN A 746 -20.09 -9.93 5.89
CA GLN A 746 -20.90 -8.74 5.63
C GLN A 746 -20.36 -7.91 4.46
N GLY A 747 -19.04 -7.62 4.44
CA GLY A 747 -18.42 -6.89 3.33
C GLY A 747 -18.51 -7.64 1.99
N THR A 748 -18.46 -8.96 2.01
CA THR A 748 -18.61 -9.80 0.81
C THR A 748 -20.04 -9.73 0.26
N GLN A 749 -21.05 -9.74 1.13
CA GLN A 749 -22.45 -9.54 0.74
C GLN A 749 -22.71 -8.12 0.21
N GLU A 750 -22.12 -7.10 0.83
CA GLU A 750 -22.17 -5.71 0.33
C GLU A 750 -21.54 -5.60 -1.07
N ASN A 751 -20.38 -6.23 -1.30
CA ASN A 751 -19.75 -6.27 -2.62
C ASN A 751 -20.63 -6.95 -3.67
N ALA A 752 -21.31 -8.05 -3.32
CA ALA A 752 -22.24 -8.71 -4.22
C ALA A 752 -23.45 -7.81 -4.56
N ALA A 753 -23.98 -7.07 -3.58
CA ALA A 753 -25.06 -6.12 -3.78
C ALA A 753 -24.64 -4.96 -4.69
N VAL A 754 -23.50 -4.33 -4.42
CA VAL A 754 -22.94 -3.24 -5.23
C VAL A 754 -22.64 -3.71 -6.66
N ALA A 755 -22.13 -4.93 -6.84
CA ALA A 755 -21.93 -5.51 -8.15
C ALA A 755 -23.27 -5.62 -8.91
N SER A 756 -24.32 -6.15 -8.26
CA SER A 756 -25.65 -6.23 -8.88
C SER A 756 -26.22 -4.86 -9.27
N GLU A 757 -26.07 -3.84 -8.43
CA GLU A 757 -26.52 -2.48 -8.74
C GLU A 757 -25.71 -1.87 -9.90
N THR A 758 -24.39 -2.06 -9.90
CA THR A 758 -23.51 -1.56 -10.97
C THR A 758 -23.81 -2.23 -12.31
N ALA A 759 -24.23 -3.50 -12.31
CA ALA A 759 -24.66 -4.20 -13.52
C ALA A 759 -25.88 -3.52 -14.16
N LEU A 760 -26.88 -3.12 -13.35
CA LEU A 760 -28.05 -2.38 -13.81
C LEU A 760 -27.68 -1.00 -14.39
N ILE A 761 -26.73 -0.31 -13.75
CA ILE A 761 -26.22 0.99 -14.25
C ILE A 761 -25.50 0.80 -15.59
N ALA A 762 -24.69 -0.24 -15.73
CA ALA A 762 -24.00 -0.56 -16.97
C ALA A 762 -24.99 -0.87 -18.10
N GLU A 763 -26.02 -1.67 -17.82
CA GLU A 763 -27.10 -1.98 -18.77
C GLU A 763 -27.86 -0.71 -19.21
N SER A 764 -28.28 0.11 -18.25
CA SER A 764 -28.95 1.39 -18.53
C SER A 764 -28.08 2.32 -19.37
N THR A 765 -26.78 2.39 -19.06
CA THR A 765 -25.80 3.20 -19.81
C THR A 765 -25.64 2.69 -21.24
N SER A 766 -25.60 1.37 -21.44
CA SER A 766 -25.56 0.75 -22.77
C SER A 766 -26.81 1.08 -23.58
N LEU A 767 -28.01 1.03 -22.97
CA LEU A 767 -29.26 1.42 -23.63
C LEU A 767 -29.28 2.90 -24.03
N MET A 768 -28.81 3.80 -23.15
CA MET A 768 -28.71 5.23 -23.46
C MET A 768 -27.70 5.49 -24.59
N ALA A 769 -26.53 4.84 -24.54
CA ALA A 769 -25.49 4.94 -25.56
C ALA A 769 -26.02 4.51 -26.94
N LYS A 770 -26.72 3.36 -26.98
CA LYS A 770 -27.38 2.87 -28.19
C LYS A 770 -28.42 3.86 -28.71
N GLY A 771 -29.23 4.45 -27.83
CA GLY A 771 -30.20 5.49 -28.21
C GLY A 771 -29.55 6.72 -28.88
N ILE A 772 -28.38 7.15 -28.39
CA ILE A 772 -27.61 8.26 -29.00
C ILE A 772 -27.10 7.87 -30.39
N VAL A 773 -26.57 6.66 -30.52
CA VAL A 773 -26.09 6.11 -31.80
C VAL A 773 -27.24 6.00 -32.80
N ASP A 774 -28.39 5.47 -32.38
CA ASP A 774 -29.57 5.32 -33.22
C ASP A 774 -30.09 6.69 -33.69
N GLN A 775 -30.20 7.69 -32.80
CA GLN A 775 -30.61 9.06 -33.14
C GLN A 775 -29.65 9.74 -34.12
N ALA A 776 -28.34 9.58 -33.93
CA ALA A 776 -27.37 10.11 -34.89
C ALA A 776 -27.49 9.42 -36.26
N ASN A 777 -27.81 8.13 -36.27
CA ASN A 777 -28.00 7.34 -37.48
C ASN A 777 -29.31 7.61 -38.22
N GLU A 778 -30.31 8.22 -37.61
CA GLU A 778 -31.54 8.67 -38.29
C GLU A 778 -31.27 9.81 -39.29
N ALA A 779 -30.27 10.65 -39.04
CA ALA A 779 -29.90 11.77 -39.91
C ALA A 779 -28.88 11.34 -40.98
N ASP A 780 -28.96 11.92 -42.18
CA ASP A 780 -27.95 11.76 -43.22
C ASP A 780 -26.94 12.91 -43.15
N PHE A 781 -25.68 12.55 -42.87
CA PHE A 781 -24.60 13.50 -42.65
C PHE A 781 -23.26 12.93 -43.13
N ILE A 782 -22.34 13.82 -43.47
CA ILE A 782 -20.99 13.55 -43.94
C ILE A 782 -20.17 12.95 -42.79
N GLY A 783 -19.58 11.78 -43.02
CA GLY A 783 -18.78 11.05 -42.03
C GLY A 783 -19.53 9.98 -41.25
N LYS A 784 -20.83 9.75 -41.53
CA LYS A 784 -21.64 8.69 -40.91
C LYS A 784 -21.03 7.28 -41.00
N GLY A 785 -20.19 7.02 -42.02
CA GLY A 785 -19.47 5.74 -42.20
C GLY A 785 -18.00 5.74 -41.76
N SER A 786 -17.46 6.83 -41.20
CA SER A 786 -16.04 6.90 -40.80
C SER A 786 -15.77 6.48 -39.35
N VAL A 787 -16.81 6.20 -38.57
CA VAL A 787 -16.70 5.68 -37.22
C VAL A 787 -16.77 4.16 -37.31
N GLU A 788 -15.64 3.49 -37.13
CA GLU A 788 -15.63 2.04 -36.91
C GLU A 788 -16.32 1.75 -35.58
N VAL A 789 -17.60 1.37 -35.66
CA VAL A 789 -18.26 0.71 -34.54
C VAL A 789 -17.59 -0.65 -34.42
N HIS A 790 -16.66 -0.81 -33.49
CA HIS A 790 -16.12 -2.12 -33.14
C HIS A 790 -17.25 -2.95 -32.53
N THR A 791 -18.04 -3.59 -33.40
CA THR A 791 -18.97 -4.66 -33.04
C THR A 791 -18.19 -5.94 -32.77
N GLU A 792 -17.15 -5.88 -31.93
CA GLU A 792 -16.77 -7.09 -31.20
C GLU A 792 -17.83 -7.25 -30.13
N THR A 793 -18.91 -7.93 -30.54
CA THR A 793 -19.75 -8.64 -29.59
C THR A 793 -18.84 -9.62 -28.87
N LEU A 794 -18.31 -9.21 -27.72
CA LEU A 794 -17.96 -10.14 -26.66
C LEU A 794 -19.28 -10.81 -26.30
N ALA A 795 -19.60 -11.87 -27.03
CA ALA A 795 -20.79 -12.66 -26.81
C ALA A 795 -20.85 -12.94 -25.31
N PRO A 796 -21.95 -12.60 -24.62
CA PRO A 796 -22.12 -13.06 -23.25
C PRO A 796 -22.00 -14.57 -23.34
N LYS A 797 -20.94 -15.13 -22.74
CA LYS A 797 -20.86 -16.57 -22.53
C LYS A 797 -22.16 -16.91 -21.84
N LYS A 798 -22.99 -17.68 -22.55
CA LYS A 798 -24.29 -18.16 -22.10
C LYS A 798 -24.04 -18.84 -20.74
N VAL A 799 -24.28 -18.11 -19.66
CA VAL A 799 -24.35 -18.71 -18.34
C VAL A 799 -25.61 -19.55 -18.41
N ILE A 800 -25.41 -20.85 -18.25
CA ILE A 800 -26.48 -21.82 -18.13
C ILE A 800 -27.41 -21.29 -17.04
N GLU A 801 -28.67 -21.04 -17.41
CA GLU A 801 -29.77 -20.92 -16.47
C GLU A 801 -29.88 -22.26 -15.74
N GLU A 802 -29.10 -22.45 -14.68
CA GLU A 802 -29.57 -23.23 -13.55
C GLU A 802 -30.20 -22.25 -12.58
N SER A 803 -31.52 -22.11 -12.75
CA SER A 803 -32.41 -21.55 -11.75
C SER A 803 -32.30 -22.36 -10.46
N LEU A 804 -31.33 -22.03 -9.61
CA LEU A 804 -31.38 -22.40 -8.21
C LEU A 804 -32.13 -21.28 -7.46
N PRO A 805 -33.17 -21.63 -6.69
CA PRO A 805 -34.15 -20.67 -6.24
C PRO A 805 -33.52 -19.68 -5.27
N VAL A 806 -33.75 -18.39 -5.53
CA VAL A 806 -33.61 -17.31 -4.55
C VAL A 806 -34.47 -17.68 -3.34
N LYS A 807 -33.87 -18.32 -2.34
CA LYS A 807 -34.49 -18.42 -1.02
C LYS A 807 -34.47 -17.02 -0.42
N LYS A 808 -35.68 -16.49 -0.21
CA LYS A 808 -35.93 -15.27 0.58
C LYS A 808 -35.05 -15.28 1.83
N SER A 809 -34.50 -14.11 2.10
CA SER A 809 -33.70 -13.70 3.26
C SER A 809 -33.97 -14.56 4.50
N PRO A 810 -32.95 -15.15 5.15
CA PRO A 810 -33.15 -15.72 6.47
C PRO A 810 -33.48 -14.58 7.42
N LYS A 811 -34.60 -14.71 8.14
CA LYS A 811 -34.89 -13.87 9.30
C LYS A 811 -33.71 -13.90 10.26
N PRO A 812 -33.43 -12.81 11.00
CA PRO A 812 -32.37 -12.80 12.01
C PRO A 812 -32.56 -13.98 12.96
N TYR A 813 -31.56 -14.86 13.01
CA TYR A 813 -31.58 -16.02 13.88
C TYR A 813 -31.45 -15.51 15.32
N ARG A 814 -32.57 -15.51 16.05
CA ARG A 814 -32.58 -15.23 17.48
C ARG A 814 -31.94 -16.42 18.17
N VAL A 815 -30.74 -16.22 18.71
CA VAL A 815 -30.00 -17.20 19.52
C VAL A 815 -30.95 -17.85 20.53
N LYS A 816 -31.31 -19.11 20.31
CA LYS A 816 -31.86 -19.95 21.39
C LYS A 816 -30.67 -20.38 22.23
N LYS A 817 -30.68 -19.94 23.49
CA LYS A 817 -29.79 -20.41 24.55
C LYS A 817 -29.88 -21.94 24.59
N ALA A 818 -28.79 -22.63 24.26
CA ALA A 818 -28.73 -24.09 24.33
C ALA A 818 -28.73 -24.52 25.81
N GLU A 819 -29.69 -25.35 26.18
CA GLU A 819 -29.61 -26.12 27.42
C GLU A 819 -28.57 -27.25 27.26
N PRO A 820 -27.82 -27.59 28.32
CA PRO A 820 -26.75 -28.57 28.23
C PRO A 820 -27.32 -29.97 27.96
N ARG A 821 -26.84 -30.61 26.88
CA ARG A 821 -27.06 -32.04 26.63
C ARG A 821 -26.23 -32.84 27.63
N ILE A 822 -26.92 -33.55 28.53
CA ILE A 822 -26.33 -34.60 29.34
C ILE A 822 -26.07 -35.80 28.41
N ILE A 823 -24.79 -36.08 28.14
CA ILE A 823 -24.38 -37.30 27.47
C ILE A 823 -24.27 -38.39 28.55
N LYS A 824 -25.05 -39.46 28.40
CA LYS A 824 -24.90 -40.68 29.21
C LYS A 824 -23.66 -41.44 28.72
N GLU A 825 -22.85 -41.90 29.65
CA GLU A 825 -21.73 -42.82 29.42
C GLU A 825 -22.23 -44.08 28.68
N GLU A 826 -21.68 -44.33 27.50
CA GLU A 826 -21.58 -45.67 26.93
C GLU A 826 -20.17 -46.19 27.17
N LYS A 827 -20.11 -47.44 27.64
CA LYS A 827 -18.89 -48.15 28.04
C LYS A 827 -17.92 -48.27 26.87
N SER A 828 -16.66 -47.94 27.13
CA SER A 828 -15.53 -48.19 26.24
C SER A 828 -15.26 -49.69 26.11
N ASP A 829 -15.31 -50.21 24.89
CA ASP A 829 -14.42 -51.32 24.51
C ASP A 829 -13.06 -50.70 24.20
N ALA A 830 -12.11 -50.95 25.09
CA ALA A 830 -10.71 -50.65 24.92
C ALA A 830 -10.06 -51.82 24.18
N ASP A 831 -9.64 -51.63 22.92
CA ASP A 831 -8.62 -52.48 22.26
C ASP A 831 -8.21 -52.02 20.83
N GLU A 832 -8.07 -50.72 20.57
CA GLU A 832 -7.52 -50.27 19.27
C GLU A 832 -6.59 -49.05 19.39
N TRP A 833 -5.48 -49.15 20.13
CA TRP A 833 -4.35 -48.21 20.00
C TRP A 833 -2.99 -48.87 20.27
N GLU A 834 -2.64 -49.88 19.46
CA GLU A 834 -1.24 -50.31 19.25
C GLU A 834 -0.85 -50.16 17.78
N SER A 835 -0.68 -48.91 17.31
CA SER A 835 0.36 -48.53 16.33
C SER A 835 0.27 -47.04 15.99
N PHE A 836 1.13 -46.22 16.59
CA PHE A 836 1.69 -45.04 15.94
C PHE A 836 3.07 -44.69 16.51
#